data_AF-Q0U2P2-F1
#
_entry.id   AF-Q0U2P2-F1
#
_cell.length_a   1.000
_cell.length_b   1.000
_cell.length_c   1.000
_cell.angle_alpha   90.00
_cell.angle_beta   90.00
_cell.angle_gamma   90.00
#
_symmetry.space_group_name_H-M   'P 1'
#
loop_
_entity.id
_entity.type
_entity.pdbx_description
1 polymer ?
#
loop_
_entity_poly.entity_id
_entity_poly.type
_entity_poly.pdbx_seq_one_letter_code
_entity_poly.pdbx_strand_id
1 'polypeptide(L)'
;MTVAMRISFDDCAIKFSNNATLQHLYGYHGPLVGIKYNQTTQITRAGCLAVCGTGTDYYTWNDVSSTLTTWILPVVGTMLQAPFESNSTRRTLLALARWIGSPIASLSYVLWNIKVSAKAALMVDMAVKYDETPDRKTDFGSMRDSMYLLLVMNQYALKPDVVQYSKKEAECLLRIALFSRDLELTDTNKSLRVMRRILARELREMRRRGAVPGEHSSFGLSLSSPSANTYTVFVSIGWFLFAFALSVEGAFNNLGQNTTAHDLALGCLLAWFPILIMCSVVDRNPIAAEAIRKKLNALVDHVRNALHNEEHRNHFMETFRDHPEFEKLKIRVDDIANAEENAYEFFEDFAGQARVRWHYGAAHPILSDIEDCYIAHKGRNWLADERDARMNLVLGTINAEGLMWFDIREFWQIASAVLIVAGSCGGAFALSYFTPTVGLGCRSGGYTIFFCVALGLIIVEMTVWLATSPYQMNVPWLDWITRRLRTYTVFKTLEDNTQQRWSNLKRTTSSFSFKVESQFIRLVVWFVLLVPTRNRRAKRASVKTNLEKAIRRIGALSTQKKWERFFFRPIEVFNATWLVYIVLAQTFGWYKTCDCVTSNWAGKGGYLDFSVQDTSNSVWVLWYWTAGTLMTGLVLLFSMFYITVEWCQQSFLSTEDYDAAMDGLRMTRDYRLLTYWFRAIFRFVSRFTFDPLESLGVKLGLIRSRQKTLVWTKGHTYDPEPREQPPRPTRHEASPSIELTMYPDTFRPREDSAMQETPAMAHSLFPPAMTTRRPPNESDASFTEPTLPIYEQYRTSDESNRPLVRRPSDVHRSHAAPADRARARGDGRRRSSEITEGRSSSEYMLFPASPPADRPVFGGWLGLSTVQNRQRYQRANSDPGNPPFETGIEGDQGGLGIIVDEHVGGQPGP
;
A
#
# COMPACT_ATOMS: atom_id res chain seq x y z
N MET A 1 -2.23 -13.80 -41.71
CA MET A 1 -1.78 -12.46 -41.29
C MET A 1 -1.72 -11.60 -42.53
N THR A 2 -2.59 -10.60 -42.64
CA THR A 2 -2.37 -9.50 -43.59
C THR A 2 -1.15 -8.72 -43.12
N VAL A 3 -0.17 -8.52 -44.00
CA VAL A 3 0.96 -7.61 -43.70
C VAL A 3 0.35 -6.22 -43.51
N ALA A 4 0.50 -5.64 -42.32
CA ALA A 4 0.05 -4.29 -42.07
C ALA A 4 0.82 -3.35 -43.00
N MET A 5 0.11 -2.65 -43.88
CA MET A 5 0.72 -1.74 -44.84
C MET A 5 1.32 -0.56 -44.06
N ARG A 6 2.65 -0.55 -43.94
CA ARG A 6 3.39 0.57 -43.33
C ARG A 6 3.23 1.80 -44.21
N ILE A 7 2.91 2.92 -43.61
CA ILE A 7 2.86 4.23 -44.27
C ILE A 7 3.98 5.11 -43.72
N SER A 8 4.33 6.14 -44.49
CA SER A 8 5.25 7.22 -44.11
C SER A 8 4.48 8.52 -44.26
N PHE A 9 4.35 9.29 -43.18
CA PHE A 9 3.65 10.58 -43.24
C PHE A 9 4.45 11.62 -44.04
N ASP A 10 5.79 11.51 -44.08
CA ASP A 10 6.65 12.37 -44.90
C ASP A 10 6.41 12.16 -46.41
N ASP A 11 6.30 10.90 -46.85
CA ASP A 11 6.00 10.57 -48.24
C ASP A 11 4.59 11.06 -48.64
N CYS A 12 3.63 10.96 -47.70
CA CYS A 12 2.30 11.54 -47.89
C CYS A 12 2.32 13.06 -47.99
N ALA A 13 3.13 13.72 -47.15
CA ALA A 13 3.26 15.17 -47.13
C ALA A 13 3.76 15.68 -48.49
N ILE A 14 4.84 15.07 -49.01
CA ILE A 14 5.41 15.35 -50.32
C ILE A 14 4.39 15.10 -51.45
N LYS A 15 3.63 14.00 -51.37
CA LYS A 15 2.59 13.65 -52.35
C LYS A 15 1.41 14.64 -52.34
N PHE A 16 1.07 15.20 -51.19
CA PHE A 16 0.00 16.20 -51.05
C PHE A 16 0.48 17.60 -51.45
N SER A 17 1.67 18.03 -51.01
CA SER A 17 2.21 19.36 -51.30
C SER A 17 2.50 19.58 -52.80
N ASN A 18 2.86 18.52 -53.53
CA ASN A 18 3.15 18.58 -54.96
C ASN A 18 1.91 18.49 -55.87
N ASN A 19 0.70 18.28 -55.34
CA ASN A 19 -0.50 18.04 -56.15
C ASN A 19 -1.67 18.96 -55.80
N ALA A 20 -1.81 20.04 -56.58
CA ALA A 20 -2.88 21.02 -56.45
C ALA A 20 -4.31 20.44 -56.54
N THR A 21 -4.52 19.33 -57.27
CA THR A 21 -5.85 18.70 -57.35
C THR A 21 -6.27 18.05 -56.03
N LEU A 22 -5.32 17.46 -55.31
CA LEU A 22 -5.57 16.89 -53.98
C LEU A 22 -5.80 18.00 -52.95
N GLN A 23 -5.07 19.12 -53.07
CA GLN A 23 -5.23 20.28 -52.20
C GLN A 23 -6.63 20.90 -52.34
N HIS A 24 -7.13 21.08 -53.56
CA HIS A 24 -8.49 21.60 -53.79
C HIS A 24 -9.59 20.61 -53.34
N LEU A 25 -9.38 19.31 -53.48
CA LEU A 25 -10.38 18.29 -53.12
C LEU A 25 -10.43 17.97 -51.63
N TYR A 26 -9.28 18.00 -50.96
CA TYR A 26 -9.12 17.48 -49.59
C TYR A 26 -8.47 18.44 -48.60
N GLY A 27 -8.11 19.65 -49.03
CA GLY A 27 -7.63 20.71 -48.15
C GLY A 27 -8.61 20.98 -47.01
N TYR A 28 -8.09 21.22 -45.82
CA TYR A 28 -8.93 21.63 -44.70
C TYR A 28 -9.36 23.10 -44.87
N HIS A 29 -10.63 23.39 -44.60
CA HIS A 29 -11.21 24.75 -44.64
C HIS A 29 -11.97 25.11 -43.36
N GLY A 30 -11.89 24.25 -42.33
CA GLY A 30 -12.54 24.49 -41.04
C GLY A 30 -11.76 25.47 -40.14
N PRO A 31 -12.27 25.76 -38.94
CA PRO A 31 -11.58 26.63 -37.99
C PRO A 31 -10.29 25.98 -37.49
N LEU A 32 -9.19 26.73 -37.60
CA LEU A 32 -7.88 26.37 -37.03
C LEU A 32 -7.69 27.01 -35.65
N VAL A 33 -7.00 26.32 -34.76
CA VAL A 33 -6.67 26.82 -33.41
C VAL A 33 -5.15 26.83 -33.26
N GLY A 34 -4.58 28.02 -33.04
CA GLY A 34 -3.16 28.21 -32.75
C GLY A 34 -2.18 28.01 -33.92
N ILE A 35 -2.66 27.71 -35.13
CA ILE A 35 -1.84 27.49 -36.34
C ILE A 35 -2.36 28.40 -37.47
N LYS A 36 -1.46 28.91 -38.31
CA LYS A 36 -1.81 29.70 -39.50
C LYS A 36 -2.36 28.79 -40.60
N TYR A 37 -3.29 29.31 -41.40
CA TYR A 37 -3.86 28.58 -42.53
C TYR A 37 -2.82 28.30 -43.63
N ASN A 38 -2.70 27.06 -44.08
CA ASN A 38 -1.81 26.65 -45.17
C ASN A 38 -2.37 25.47 -45.98
N GLN A 39 -2.73 25.72 -47.24
CA GLN A 39 -3.37 24.74 -48.13
C GLN A 39 -2.45 23.58 -48.55
N THR A 40 -1.13 23.77 -48.50
CA THR A 40 -0.16 22.76 -48.96
C THR A 40 0.17 21.70 -47.91
N THR A 41 -0.18 21.94 -46.63
CA THR A 41 0.13 21.03 -45.51
C THR A 41 -1.10 20.56 -44.74
N GLN A 42 -2.23 21.28 -44.81
CA GLN A 42 -3.42 21.00 -44.00
C GLN A 42 -4.47 20.19 -44.78
N ILE A 43 -4.66 18.94 -44.36
CA ILE A 43 -5.51 17.95 -45.02
C ILE A 43 -6.66 17.48 -44.12
N THR A 44 -7.82 17.25 -44.72
CA THR A 44 -8.96 16.60 -44.05
C THR A 44 -8.68 15.13 -43.76
N ARG A 45 -9.40 14.52 -42.79
CA ARG A 45 -9.34 13.07 -42.53
C ARG A 45 -9.59 12.22 -43.78
N ALA A 46 -10.58 12.57 -44.59
CA ALA A 46 -10.89 11.85 -45.84
C ALA A 46 -9.72 11.92 -46.82
N GLY A 47 -9.07 13.09 -46.94
CA GLY A 47 -7.84 13.26 -47.71
C GLY A 47 -6.69 12.42 -47.20
N CYS A 48 -6.43 12.42 -45.89
CA CYS A 48 -5.36 11.61 -45.29
C CYS A 48 -5.53 10.13 -45.65
N LEU A 49 -6.75 9.59 -45.53
CA LEU A 49 -7.07 8.22 -45.90
C LEU A 49 -6.93 7.96 -47.42
N ALA A 50 -7.23 8.95 -48.27
CA ALA A 50 -7.05 8.83 -49.72
C ALA A 50 -5.58 8.95 -50.19
N VAL A 51 -4.77 9.74 -49.49
CA VAL A 51 -3.35 10.00 -49.84
C VAL A 51 -2.43 8.94 -49.25
N CYS A 52 -2.61 8.59 -47.97
CA CYS A 52 -1.79 7.64 -47.21
C CYS A 52 -2.37 6.23 -47.14
N GLY A 53 -3.70 6.06 -47.21
CA GLY A 53 -4.37 4.80 -46.88
C GLY A 53 -4.62 4.60 -45.38
N THR A 54 -4.94 3.37 -44.99
CA THR A 54 -5.34 2.97 -43.63
C THR A 54 -4.19 2.41 -42.79
N GLY A 55 -2.94 2.70 -43.15
CA GLY A 55 -1.77 2.17 -42.47
C GLY A 55 -1.41 2.88 -41.17
N THR A 56 -0.29 2.43 -40.57
CA THR A 56 0.34 3.06 -39.41
C THR A 56 1.76 3.45 -39.75
N ASP A 57 2.16 4.65 -39.33
CA ASP A 57 3.56 5.10 -39.33
C ASP A 57 4.20 4.75 -37.98
N TYR A 58 5.23 3.91 -37.98
CA TYR A 58 5.86 3.44 -36.74
C TYR A 58 7.07 4.32 -36.40
N TYR A 59 7.21 4.66 -35.12
CA TYR A 59 8.39 5.37 -34.60
C TYR A 59 9.70 4.64 -34.92
N THR A 60 10.80 5.39 -34.98
CA THR A 60 12.12 4.80 -35.23
C THR A 60 12.56 3.98 -34.02
N TRP A 61 13.48 3.03 -34.22
CA TRP A 61 14.02 2.25 -33.10
C TRP A 61 14.69 3.13 -32.03
N ASN A 62 15.26 4.27 -32.43
CA ASN A 62 15.88 5.22 -31.51
C ASN A 62 14.83 5.85 -30.57
N ASP A 63 13.68 6.27 -31.10
CA ASP A 63 12.57 6.80 -30.30
C ASP A 63 12.00 5.70 -29.39
N VAL A 64 11.70 4.53 -29.96
CA VAL A 64 11.14 3.38 -29.25
C VAL A 64 12.04 2.95 -28.07
N SER A 65 13.35 2.87 -28.30
CA SER A 65 14.33 2.51 -27.26
C SER A 65 14.51 3.60 -26.21
N SER A 66 14.42 4.88 -26.59
CA SER A 66 14.39 6.02 -25.66
C SER A 66 13.17 5.94 -24.72
N THR A 67 11.96 5.78 -25.26
CA THR A 67 10.74 5.63 -24.44
C THR A 67 10.80 4.39 -23.53
N LEU A 68 11.35 3.27 -24.03
CA LEU A 68 11.53 2.03 -23.27
C LEU A 68 12.44 2.22 -22.05
N THR A 69 13.62 2.82 -22.23
CA THR A 69 14.58 3.03 -21.14
C THR A 69 14.13 4.12 -20.17
N THR A 70 13.48 5.17 -20.68
CA THR A 70 13.07 6.34 -19.90
C THR A 70 11.81 6.11 -19.07
N TRP A 71 10.88 5.25 -19.51
CA TRP A 71 9.61 5.05 -18.78
C TRP A 71 9.31 3.60 -18.42
N ILE A 72 9.46 2.66 -19.37
CA ILE A 72 9.06 1.27 -19.14
C ILE A 72 10.01 0.59 -18.15
N LEU A 73 11.33 0.80 -18.26
CA LEU A 73 12.28 0.25 -17.28
C LEU A 73 12.07 0.78 -15.85
N PRO A 74 11.95 2.10 -15.57
CA PRO A 74 11.60 2.59 -14.23
C PRO A 74 10.28 2.05 -13.69
N VAL A 75 9.23 1.98 -14.52
CA VAL A 75 7.91 1.50 -14.10
C VAL A 75 7.94 0.00 -13.80
N VAL A 76 8.67 -0.80 -14.57
CA VAL A 76 8.92 -2.21 -14.24
C VAL A 76 9.77 -2.32 -12.97
N GLY A 77 10.80 -1.49 -12.79
CA GLY A 77 11.63 -1.46 -11.58
C GLY A 77 10.84 -1.15 -10.29
N THR A 78 9.97 -0.14 -10.33
CA THR A 78 9.04 0.16 -9.23
C THR A 78 8.00 -0.95 -9.03
N MET A 79 7.49 -1.57 -10.11
CA MET A 79 6.56 -2.69 -10.01
C MET A 79 7.21 -3.95 -9.39
N LEU A 80 8.47 -4.24 -9.68
CA LEU A 80 9.20 -5.39 -9.11
C LEU A 80 9.38 -5.29 -7.59
N GLN A 81 9.34 -4.08 -7.05
CA GLN A 81 9.43 -3.81 -5.62
C GLN A 81 8.07 -3.76 -4.94
N ALA A 82 6.99 -3.86 -5.71
CA ALA A 82 5.65 -3.89 -5.15
C ALA A 82 5.51 -5.11 -4.21
N PRO A 83 4.78 -4.97 -3.10
CA PRO A 83 4.84 -5.91 -1.99
C PRO A 83 4.05 -7.21 -2.26
N PHE A 84 4.60 -8.08 -3.11
CA PHE A 84 3.93 -9.30 -3.55
C PHE A 84 3.83 -10.39 -2.47
N GLU A 85 2.77 -11.19 -2.57
CA GLU A 85 2.60 -12.43 -1.79
C GLU A 85 3.39 -13.55 -2.46
N SER A 86 4.36 -14.12 -1.75
CA SER A 86 4.98 -15.37 -2.17
C SER A 86 3.94 -16.51 -2.18
N ASN A 87 4.09 -17.46 -3.10
CA ASN A 87 3.21 -18.62 -3.26
C ASN A 87 1.75 -18.33 -3.72
N SER A 88 1.39 -17.12 -4.14
CA SER A 88 0.04 -16.83 -4.68
C SER A 88 0.03 -15.91 -5.91
N THR A 89 0.57 -16.41 -7.03
CA THR A 89 0.65 -15.70 -8.32
C THR A 89 -0.69 -15.11 -8.77
N ARG A 90 -1.79 -15.85 -8.59
CA ARG A 90 -3.14 -15.40 -8.96
C ARG A 90 -3.66 -14.26 -8.08
N ARG A 91 -3.39 -14.26 -6.77
CA ARG A 91 -3.77 -13.15 -5.88
C ARG A 91 -2.95 -11.90 -6.23
N THR A 92 -1.65 -12.07 -6.44
CA THR A 92 -0.75 -11.01 -6.90
C THR A 92 -1.18 -10.39 -8.24
N LEU A 93 -1.54 -11.21 -9.25
CA LEU A 93 -2.01 -10.70 -10.55
C LEU A 93 -3.34 -9.92 -10.42
N LEU A 94 -4.26 -10.39 -9.56
CA LEU A 94 -5.52 -9.69 -9.31
C LEU A 94 -5.29 -8.37 -8.54
N ALA A 95 -4.35 -8.33 -7.61
CA ALA A 95 -3.94 -7.10 -6.93
C ALA A 95 -3.34 -6.08 -7.92
N LEU A 96 -2.44 -6.52 -8.79
CA LEU A 96 -1.89 -5.67 -9.88
C LEU A 96 -2.99 -5.14 -10.81
N ALA A 97 -3.91 -5.99 -11.26
CA ALA A 97 -5.03 -5.58 -12.09
C ALA A 97 -5.93 -4.53 -11.41
N ARG A 98 -6.13 -4.63 -10.09
CA ARG A 98 -6.87 -3.64 -9.29
C ARG A 98 -6.08 -2.35 -9.09
N TRP A 99 -4.81 -2.43 -8.74
CA TRP A 99 -3.93 -1.26 -8.58
C TRP A 99 -3.81 -0.43 -9.86
N ILE A 100 -3.68 -1.09 -11.01
CA ILE A 100 -3.53 -0.44 -12.31
C ILE A 100 -4.90 -0.02 -12.89
N GLY A 101 -5.94 -0.87 -12.72
CA GLY A 101 -7.27 -0.62 -13.29
C GLY A 101 -8.15 0.32 -12.47
N SER A 102 -7.93 0.42 -11.16
CA SER A 102 -8.65 1.29 -10.23
C SER A 102 -7.68 2.00 -9.27
N PRO A 103 -6.79 2.86 -9.80
CA PRO A 103 -5.73 3.48 -9.00
C PRO A 103 -6.29 4.43 -7.93
N ILE A 104 -7.40 5.13 -8.21
CA ILE A 104 -8.05 6.03 -7.24
C ILE A 104 -8.57 5.23 -6.05
N ALA A 105 -9.31 4.14 -6.28
CA ALA A 105 -9.80 3.29 -5.20
C ALA A 105 -8.61 2.72 -4.41
N SER A 106 -7.61 2.19 -5.11
CA SER A 106 -6.43 1.58 -4.49
C SER A 106 -5.66 2.58 -3.61
N LEU A 107 -5.34 3.78 -4.12
CA LEU A 107 -4.73 4.85 -3.33
C LEU A 107 -5.58 5.22 -2.11
N SER A 108 -6.90 5.34 -2.25
CA SER A 108 -7.75 5.75 -1.12
C SER A 108 -7.71 4.77 0.07
N TYR A 109 -7.69 3.44 -0.17
CA TYR A 109 -7.55 2.45 0.90
C TYR A 109 -6.15 2.44 1.53
N VAL A 110 -5.08 2.67 0.75
CA VAL A 110 -3.73 2.68 1.30
C VAL A 110 -3.47 3.96 2.10
N LEU A 111 -3.92 5.12 1.60
CA LEU A 111 -3.88 6.39 2.33
C LEU A 111 -4.72 6.35 3.63
N TRP A 112 -5.88 5.68 3.61
CA TRP A 112 -6.65 5.38 4.82
C TRP A 112 -5.81 4.61 5.85
N ASN A 113 -5.17 3.50 5.47
CA ASN A 113 -4.35 2.72 6.39
C ASN A 113 -3.15 3.50 6.95
N ILE A 114 -2.52 4.35 6.14
CA ILE A 114 -1.45 5.26 6.57
C ILE A 114 -1.99 6.24 7.62
N LYS A 115 -3.14 6.88 7.37
CA LYS A 115 -3.78 7.80 8.34
C LYS A 115 -4.14 7.10 9.66
N VAL A 116 -4.69 5.89 9.61
CA VAL A 116 -5.01 5.06 10.79
C VAL A 116 -3.73 4.75 11.58
N SER A 117 -2.63 4.46 10.88
CA SER A 117 -1.32 4.19 11.50
C SER A 117 -0.71 5.44 12.13
N ALA A 118 -0.81 6.60 11.47
CA ALA A 118 -0.41 7.90 12.02
C ALA A 118 -1.24 8.30 13.26
N LYS A 119 -2.55 7.97 13.28
CA LYS A 119 -3.43 8.19 14.45
C LYS A 119 -2.99 7.35 15.66
N ALA A 120 -2.68 6.07 15.47
CA ALA A 120 -2.12 5.23 16.52
C ALA A 120 -0.76 5.76 17.03
N ALA A 121 0.12 6.21 16.13
CA ALA A 121 1.40 6.81 16.50
C ALA A 121 1.23 8.12 17.28
N LEU A 122 0.24 8.95 16.94
CA LEU A 122 -0.13 10.14 17.71
C LEU A 122 -0.60 9.81 19.13
N MET A 123 -1.45 8.78 19.30
CA MET A 123 -1.93 8.35 20.62
C MET A 123 -0.79 7.87 21.52
N VAL A 124 0.16 7.10 20.98
CA VAL A 124 1.33 6.65 21.74
C VAL A 124 2.27 7.82 22.10
N ASP A 125 2.58 8.74 21.19
CA ASP A 125 3.40 9.93 21.49
C ASP A 125 2.83 10.72 22.69
N MET A 126 1.51 10.88 22.75
CA MET A 126 0.83 11.65 23.78
C MET A 126 0.46 10.87 25.05
N ALA A 127 0.80 9.58 25.14
CA ALA A 127 0.58 8.79 26.34
C ALA A 127 1.31 9.35 27.56
N VAL A 128 2.47 9.99 27.36
CA VAL A 128 3.36 10.52 28.40
C VAL A 128 3.74 11.98 28.13
N LYS A 129 4.49 12.61 29.05
CA LYS A 129 4.96 14.00 28.91
C LYS A 129 5.90 14.15 27.71
N TYR A 130 6.08 15.38 27.23
CA TYR A 130 6.86 15.66 26.01
C TYR A 130 8.33 15.25 26.14
N ASP A 131 8.92 15.54 27.30
CA ASP A 131 10.35 15.33 27.58
C ASP A 131 10.66 13.90 28.07
N GLU A 132 9.64 13.08 28.35
CA GLU A 132 9.79 11.73 28.88
C GLU A 132 9.91 10.68 27.76
N THR A 133 10.92 9.82 27.87
CA THR A 133 11.06 8.57 27.12
C THR A 133 11.17 7.39 28.09
N PRO A 134 10.05 6.78 28.51
CA PRO A 134 10.04 5.72 29.52
C PRO A 134 10.73 4.44 29.05
N ASP A 135 11.23 3.62 29.99
CA ASP A 135 11.82 2.31 29.68
C ASP A 135 10.80 1.31 29.10
N ARG A 136 11.29 0.32 28.34
CA ARG A 136 10.52 -0.75 27.71
C ARG A 136 9.68 -1.58 28.68
N LYS A 137 10.07 -1.73 29.96
CA LYS A 137 9.29 -2.49 30.95
C LYS A 137 8.04 -1.73 31.41
N THR A 138 8.01 -0.40 31.28
CA THR A 138 6.87 0.46 31.65
C THR A 138 5.62 0.22 30.79
N ASP A 139 4.52 0.81 31.22
CA ASP A 139 3.21 0.64 30.58
C ASP A 139 3.11 1.38 29.24
N PHE A 140 3.95 2.40 29.03
CA PHE A 140 4.18 3.00 27.72
C PHE A 140 4.73 1.98 26.72
N GLY A 141 5.70 1.14 27.11
CA GLY A 141 6.22 0.05 26.28
C GLY A 141 5.13 -0.99 25.93
N SER A 142 4.29 -1.33 26.91
CA SER A 142 3.10 -2.18 26.71
C SER A 142 2.09 -1.55 25.74
N MET A 143 1.85 -0.24 25.84
CA MET A 143 0.93 0.47 24.94
C MET A 143 1.46 0.58 23.51
N ARG A 144 2.77 0.83 23.35
CA ARG A 144 3.48 0.81 22.05
C ARG A 144 3.33 -0.54 21.34
N ASP A 145 3.50 -1.64 22.08
CA ASP A 145 3.32 -3.00 21.54
C ASP A 145 1.86 -3.29 21.18
N SER A 146 0.92 -2.84 22.01
CA SER A 146 -0.53 -3.03 21.80
C SER A 146 -1.03 -2.27 20.56
N MET A 147 -0.64 -0.99 20.41
CA MET A 147 -0.98 -0.20 19.22
C MET A 147 -0.31 -0.75 17.95
N TYR A 148 0.94 -1.22 18.03
CA TYR A 148 1.59 -1.88 16.90
C TYR A 148 0.83 -3.16 16.48
N LEU A 149 0.41 -4.01 17.43
CA LEU A 149 -0.40 -5.19 17.12
C LEU A 149 -1.74 -4.83 16.46
N LEU A 150 -2.42 -3.79 16.92
CA LEU A 150 -3.64 -3.27 16.31
C LEU A 150 -3.41 -2.86 14.84
N LEU A 151 -2.28 -2.23 14.51
CA LEU A 151 -1.91 -1.89 13.13
C LEU A 151 -1.58 -3.12 12.26
N VAL A 152 -1.09 -4.21 12.84
CA VAL A 152 -0.90 -5.48 12.11
C VAL A 152 -2.26 -6.16 11.89
N MET A 153 -3.13 -6.20 12.90
CA MET A 153 -4.48 -6.74 12.83
C MET A 153 -5.36 -5.99 11.82
N ASN A 154 -5.17 -4.68 11.67
CA ASN A 154 -5.88 -3.85 10.69
C ASN A 154 -5.74 -4.33 9.23
N GLN A 155 -4.71 -5.14 8.93
CA GLN A 155 -4.42 -5.58 7.56
C GLN A 155 -5.09 -6.90 7.18
N TYR A 156 -5.88 -7.49 8.07
CA TYR A 156 -6.62 -8.73 7.82
C TYR A 156 -8.12 -8.48 7.83
N ALA A 157 -8.83 -9.11 6.91
CA ALA A 157 -10.28 -9.13 6.92
C ALA A 157 -10.79 -9.98 8.08
N LEU A 158 -11.81 -9.48 8.76
CA LEU A 158 -12.56 -10.22 9.77
C LEU A 158 -13.46 -11.26 9.10
N LYS A 159 -13.59 -12.43 9.71
CA LYS A 159 -14.48 -13.50 9.23
C LYS A 159 -15.94 -12.99 9.18
N PRO A 160 -16.69 -13.18 8.08
CA PRO A 160 -18.04 -12.64 7.93
C PRO A 160 -19.02 -13.03 9.03
N ASP A 161 -18.90 -14.26 9.55
CA ASP A 161 -19.78 -14.79 10.59
C ASP A 161 -19.61 -13.99 11.91
N VAL A 162 -18.37 -13.69 12.29
CA VAL A 162 -18.03 -12.87 13.46
C VAL A 162 -18.59 -11.44 13.31
N VAL A 163 -18.51 -10.87 12.10
CA VAL A 163 -19.04 -9.53 11.80
C VAL A 163 -20.56 -9.50 11.72
N GLN A 164 -21.22 -10.63 11.45
CA GLN A 164 -22.68 -10.69 11.28
C GLN A 164 -23.42 -11.06 12.57
N TYR A 165 -22.87 -11.95 13.40
CA TYR A 165 -23.55 -12.48 14.60
C TYR A 165 -23.06 -11.85 15.91
N SER A 166 -21.75 -11.66 16.11
CA SER A 166 -21.16 -11.30 17.40
C SER A 166 -20.44 -9.94 17.43
N LYS A 167 -20.96 -8.93 16.69
CA LYS A 167 -20.30 -7.61 16.49
C LYS A 167 -19.69 -6.97 17.73
N LYS A 168 -20.43 -6.92 18.84
CA LYS A 168 -20.02 -6.24 20.08
C LYS A 168 -19.05 -7.08 20.91
N GLU A 169 -19.33 -8.38 21.02
CA GLU A 169 -18.45 -9.34 21.71
C GLU A 169 -17.09 -9.43 21.00
N ALA A 170 -17.07 -9.52 19.67
CA ALA A 170 -15.86 -9.55 18.86
C ALA A 170 -14.99 -8.30 19.04
N GLU A 171 -15.62 -7.13 19.12
CA GLU A 171 -14.92 -5.87 19.39
C GLU A 171 -14.36 -5.83 20.82
N CYS A 172 -15.16 -6.22 21.82
CA CYS A 172 -14.73 -6.19 23.22
C CYS A 172 -13.65 -7.26 23.50
N LEU A 173 -13.75 -8.46 22.92
CA LEU A 173 -12.70 -9.49 22.93
C LEU A 173 -11.38 -8.95 22.36
N LEU A 174 -11.44 -8.20 21.25
CA LEU A 174 -10.26 -7.58 20.64
C LEU A 174 -9.69 -6.45 21.51
N ARG A 175 -10.54 -5.63 22.14
CA ARG A 175 -10.11 -4.61 23.12
C ARG A 175 -9.46 -5.23 24.37
N ILE A 176 -10.00 -6.34 24.90
CA ILE A 176 -9.38 -7.11 25.99
C ILE A 176 -8.02 -7.63 25.53
N ALA A 177 -7.96 -8.33 24.39
CA ALA A 177 -6.72 -8.88 23.85
C ALA A 177 -5.61 -7.82 23.66
N LEU A 178 -5.99 -6.59 23.30
CA LEU A 178 -5.06 -5.47 23.08
C LEU A 178 -4.71 -4.66 24.33
N PHE A 179 -5.65 -4.36 25.23
CA PHE A 179 -5.45 -3.38 26.29
C PHE A 179 -5.42 -3.96 27.71
N SER A 180 -6.00 -5.15 27.94
CA SER A 180 -5.93 -5.84 29.24
C SER A 180 -4.47 -6.17 29.60
N ARG A 181 -4.12 -6.05 30.89
CA ARG A 181 -2.78 -6.31 31.41
C ARG A 181 -2.73 -7.62 32.20
N ASP A 182 -3.72 -7.81 33.08
CA ASP A 182 -3.68 -8.75 34.20
C ASP A 182 -4.45 -10.05 33.93
N LEU A 183 -4.94 -10.26 32.69
CA LEU A 183 -5.49 -11.55 32.27
C LEU A 183 -4.37 -12.60 32.14
N GLU A 184 -4.45 -13.64 32.96
CA GLU A 184 -3.62 -14.85 32.86
C GLU A 184 -4.20 -15.80 31.81
N LEU A 185 -3.36 -16.40 30.98
CA LEU A 185 -3.80 -17.27 29.89
C LEU A 185 -3.93 -18.73 30.40
N THR A 186 -5.01 -19.42 30.05
CA THR A 186 -5.21 -20.84 30.43
C THR A 186 -4.17 -21.77 29.82
N ASP A 187 -3.84 -21.52 28.56
CA ASP A 187 -3.06 -22.45 27.74
C ASP A 187 -1.54 -22.26 27.95
N THR A 188 -1.14 -21.22 28.69
CA THR A 188 0.27 -20.84 28.89
C THR A 188 0.46 -20.16 30.24
N ASN A 189 1.49 -20.53 31.01
CA ASN A 189 1.86 -19.88 32.29
C ASN A 189 2.46 -18.47 32.11
N LYS A 190 1.85 -17.61 31.29
CA LYS A 190 2.29 -16.27 30.90
C LYS A 190 1.09 -15.33 30.89
N SER A 191 1.26 -14.14 31.45
CA SER A 191 0.24 -13.09 31.34
C SER A 191 0.13 -12.56 29.91
N LEU A 192 -1.06 -12.04 29.57
CA LEU A 192 -1.35 -11.46 28.27
C LEU A 192 -0.36 -10.33 27.87
N ARG A 193 0.12 -9.54 28.84
CA ARG A 193 1.18 -8.52 28.64
C ARG A 193 2.45 -9.12 28.06
N VAL A 194 2.90 -10.27 28.58
CA VAL A 194 4.12 -10.96 28.12
C VAL A 194 3.89 -11.56 26.73
N MET A 195 2.73 -12.16 26.49
CA MET A 195 2.39 -12.76 25.18
C MET A 195 2.31 -11.70 24.07
N ARG A 196 1.67 -10.53 24.33
CA ARG A 196 1.68 -9.38 23.42
C ARG A 196 3.10 -8.89 23.12
N ARG A 197 3.95 -8.74 24.14
CA ARG A 197 5.35 -8.28 23.97
C ARG A 197 6.19 -9.26 23.13
N ILE A 198 6.02 -10.57 23.32
CA ILE A 198 6.69 -11.60 22.51
C ILE A 198 6.23 -11.48 21.05
N LEU A 199 4.92 -11.49 20.81
CA LEU A 199 4.35 -11.42 19.46
C LEU A 199 4.73 -10.11 18.74
N ALA A 200 4.66 -8.96 19.43
CA ALA A 200 5.04 -7.67 18.88
C ALA A 200 6.55 -7.58 18.57
N ARG A 201 7.42 -8.26 19.33
CA ARG A 201 8.85 -8.40 18.98
C ARG A 201 9.03 -9.26 17.72
N GLU A 202 8.47 -10.46 17.70
CA GLU A 202 8.57 -11.38 16.55
C GLU A 202 8.06 -10.75 15.24
N LEU A 203 6.98 -9.96 15.31
CA LEU A 203 6.40 -9.27 14.15
C LEU A 203 7.30 -8.14 13.62
N ARG A 204 7.91 -7.33 14.50
CA ARG A 204 8.87 -6.28 14.08
C ARG A 204 10.15 -6.88 13.51
N GLU A 205 10.67 -7.93 14.12
CA GLU A 205 11.83 -8.67 13.62
C GLU A 205 11.54 -9.26 12.23
N MET A 206 10.37 -9.88 12.03
CA MET A 206 9.95 -10.34 10.71
C MET A 206 9.87 -9.20 9.70
N ARG A 207 9.35 -8.01 10.05
CA ARG A 207 9.31 -6.83 9.17
C ARG A 207 10.71 -6.46 8.66
N ARG A 208 11.73 -6.47 9.53
CA ARG A 208 13.13 -6.20 9.16
C ARG A 208 13.66 -7.21 8.13
N ARG A 209 13.33 -8.49 8.28
CA ARG A 209 13.84 -9.60 7.45
C ARG A 209 13.24 -9.70 6.04
N GLY A 210 12.16 -8.98 5.71
CA GLY A 210 11.57 -8.98 4.35
C GLY A 210 11.52 -7.61 3.68
N ALA A 211 12.04 -6.59 4.37
CA ALA A 211 12.79 -5.51 3.71
C ALA A 211 14.21 -5.98 3.29
N VAL A 212 14.53 -7.28 3.38
CA VAL A 212 15.81 -7.89 2.96
C VAL A 212 15.52 -9.19 2.20
N PRO A 213 15.58 -9.21 0.85
CA PRO A 213 15.77 -10.46 0.11
C PRO A 213 17.08 -11.10 0.57
N GLY A 214 17.01 -12.38 0.94
CA GLY A 214 18.10 -13.08 1.61
C GLY A 214 19.36 -13.22 0.74
N GLU A 215 20.45 -12.71 1.28
CA GLU A 215 21.81 -13.02 0.87
C GLU A 215 22.12 -14.50 1.08
N HIS A 216 22.38 -15.24 0.00
CA HIS A 216 23.14 -16.50 0.03
C HIS A 216 23.70 -16.84 -1.36
N SER A 217 24.40 -15.88 -1.98
CA SER A 217 25.35 -16.16 -3.06
C SER A 217 26.75 -15.78 -2.58
N SER A 218 27.56 -16.77 -2.24
CA SER A 218 28.90 -16.59 -1.69
C SER A 218 29.85 -15.99 -2.74
N PHE A 219 29.99 -14.66 -2.74
CA PHE A 219 31.16 -14.01 -3.34
C PHE A 219 31.62 -12.84 -2.46
N GLY A 220 32.65 -13.09 -1.68
CA GLY A 220 33.14 -12.14 -0.67
C GLY A 220 33.93 -11.00 -1.30
N LEU A 221 33.36 -9.80 -1.27
CA LEU A 221 34.12 -8.56 -1.38
C LEU A 221 33.62 -7.61 -0.28
N SER A 222 34.44 -7.48 0.76
CA SER A 222 34.07 -6.77 1.99
C SER A 222 34.00 -5.26 1.75
N LEU A 223 32.79 -4.72 1.70
CA LEU A 223 32.54 -3.31 1.95
C LEU A 223 31.40 -3.17 2.96
N SER A 224 31.74 -2.76 4.18
CA SER A 224 30.82 -2.61 5.29
C SER A 224 29.84 -1.44 5.06
N SER A 225 28.61 -1.73 4.64
CA SER A 225 27.52 -0.76 4.64
C SER A 225 26.16 -1.42 4.96
N PRO A 226 25.49 -1.03 6.06
CA PRO A 226 24.19 -1.59 6.41
C PRO A 226 23.07 -1.02 5.53
N SER A 227 22.03 -1.82 5.27
CA SER A 227 20.72 -1.45 4.68
C SER A 227 20.54 -1.44 3.15
N ALA A 228 21.32 -2.22 2.39
CA ALA A 228 21.24 -2.41 0.92
C ALA A 228 19.83 -2.41 0.28
N ASN A 229 18.81 -2.92 0.98
CA ASN A 229 17.48 -3.16 0.41
C ASN A 229 16.44 -2.04 0.66
N THR A 230 16.55 -1.25 1.72
CA THR A 230 15.74 -0.02 1.85
C THR A 230 16.10 0.96 0.74
N TYR A 231 17.38 1.03 0.38
CA TYR A 231 17.84 1.81 -0.77
C TYR A 231 17.14 1.40 -2.07
N THR A 232 16.81 0.12 -2.31
CA THR A 232 16.20 -0.29 -3.59
C THR A 232 14.92 0.48 -3.92
N VAL A 233 14.03 0.67 -2.95
CA VAL A 233 12.75 1.39 -3.13
C VAL A 233 12.99 2.88 -3.41
N PHE A 234 13.89 3.51 -2.66
CA PHE A 234 14.27 4.91 -2.92
C PHE A 234 15.08 5.09 -4.21
N VAL A 235 15.82 4.06 -4.66
CA VAL A 235 16.58 4.06 -5.92
C VAL A 235 15.67 3.94 -7.13
N SER A 236 14.63 3.11 -7.12
CA SER A 236 13.68 3.03 -8.25
C SER A 236 12.81 4.28 -8.36
N ILE A 237 12.38 4.84 -7.23
CA ILE A 237 11.63 6.09 -7.16
C ILE A 237 12.55 7.25 -7.60
N GLY A 238 13.79 7.28 -7.11
CA GLY A 238 14.82 8.23 -7.54
C GLY A 238 15.13 8.12 -9.03
N TRP A 239 15.17 6.91 -9.59
CA TRP A 239 15.35 6.66 -11.02
C TRP A 239 14.16 7.16 -11.85
N PHE A 240 12.92 6.94 -11.37
CA PHE A 240 11.73 7.54 -11.99
C PHE A 240 11.76 9.07 -11.94
N LEU A 241 12.13 9.66 -10.81
CA LEU A 241 12.26 11.13 -10.66
C LEU A 241 13.37 11.69 -11.55
N PHE A 242 14.49 10.98 -11.70
CA PHE A 242 15.59 11.34 -12.59
C PHE A 242 15.16 11.26 -14.07
N ALA A 243 14.51 10.17 -14.48
CA ALA A 243 13.95 10.04 -15.82
C ALA A 243 12.88 11.11 -16.12
N PHE A 244 12.07 11.47 -15.12
CA PHE A 244 11.13 12.58 -15.23
C PHE A 244 11.84 13.93 -15.42
N ALA A 245 12.88 14.22 -14.64
CA ALA A 245 13.67 15.44 -14.81
C ALA A 245 14.35 15.53 -16.19
N LEU A 246 14.96 14.44 -16.67
CA LEU A 246 15.55 14.37 -18.02
C LEU A 246 14.50 14.53 -19.13
N SER A 247 13.29 14.00 -18.94
CA SER A 247 12.21 14.16 -19.92
C SER A 247 11.66 15.58 -19.96
N VAL A 248 11.62 16.26 -18.81
CA VAL A 248 11.33 17.69 -18.73
C VAL A 248 12.42 18.48 -19.47
N GLU A 249 13.69 18.26 -19.16
CA GLU A 249 14.81 18.93 -19.85
C GLU A 249 14.76 18.69 -21.37
N GLY A 250 14.59 17.44 -21.81
CA GLY A 250 14.49 17.08 -23.22
C GLY A 250 13.31 17.75 -23.95
N ALA A 251 12.15 17.88 -23.29
CA ALA A 251 11.02 18.60 -23.85
C ALA A 251 11.27 20.11 -23.95
N PHE A 252 11.81 20.75 -22.90
CA PHE A 252 12.01 22.20 -22.89
C PHE A 252 13.26 22.67 -23.67
N ASN A 253 14.27 21.82 -23.86
CA ASN A 253 15.39 22.11 -24.76
C ASN A 253 14.96 22.04 -26.24
N ASN A 254 14.12 21.05 -26.59
CA ASN A 254 13.59 20.86 -27.94
C ASN A 254 12.12 21.32 -28.04
N LEU A 255 11.86 22.55 -27.60
CA LEU A 255 10.51 23.13 -27.57
C LEU A 255 9.79 22.99 -28.92
N GLY A 256 8.58 22.45 -28.87
CA GLY A 256 7.75 22.15 -30.03
C GLY A 256 7.90 20.73 -30.59
N GLN A 257 9.03 20.02 -30.40
CA GLN A 257 9.15 18.64 -30.90
C GLN A 257 8.11 17.72 -30.26
N ASN A 258 7.37 16.98 -31.08
CA ASN A 258 6.22 16.22 -30.60
C ASN A 258 6.64 14.92 -29.90
N THR A 259 7.74 14.29 -30.33
CA THR A 259 8.29 13.07 -29.72
C THR A 259 8.64 13.29 -28.24
N THR A 260 9.41 14.32 -27.92
CA THR A 260 9.79 14.67 -26.55
C THR A 260 8.57 15.04 -25.67
N ALA A 261 7.58 15.73 -26.25
CA ALA A 261 6.33 16.04 -25.57
C ALA A 261 5.47 14.80 -25.26
N HIS A 262 5.47 13.81 -26.17
CA HIS A 262 4.76 12.54 -26.00
C HIS A 262 5.41 11.64 -24.96
N ASP A 263 6.75 11.62 -24.89
CA ASP A 263 7.48 10.94 -23.82
C ASP A 263 7.17 11.61 -22.48
N LEU A 264 7.25 12.93 -22.38
CA LEU A 264 6.89 13.65 -21.14
C LEU A 264 5.43 13.41 -20.72
N ALA A 265 4.49 13.36 -21.67
CA ALA A 265 3.09 13.04 -21.40
C ALA A 265 2.89 11.63 -20.86
N LEU A 266 3.66 10.64 -21.34
CA LEU A 266 3.66 9.27 -20.80
C LEU A 266 4.17 9.25 -19.35
N GLY A 267 5.23 9.99 -19.07
CA GLY A 267 5.73 10.22 -17.71
C GLY A 267 4.69 10.81 -16.77
N CYS A 268 4.00 11.87 -17.23
CA CYS A 268 2.93 12.49 -16.47
C CYS A 268 1.77 11.52 -16.19
N LEU A 269 1.39 10.70 -17.18
CA LEU A 269 0.32 9.71 -17.03
C LEU A 269 0.66 8.65 -15.98
N LEU A 270 1.93 8.27 -15.87
CA LEU A 270 2.39 7.19 -14.98
C LEU A 270 2.86 7.69 -13.60
N ALA A 271 2.92 9.01 -13.37
CA ALA A 271 3.42 9.62 -12.13
C ALA A 271 2.66 9.19 -10.85
N TRP A 272 1.39 8.78 -10.94
CA TRP A 272 0.66 8.24 -9.79
C TRP A 272 1.12 6.83 -9.36
N PHE A 273 1.79 6.07 -10.25
CA PHE A 273 2.15 4.68 -9.97
C PHE A 273 3.30 4.56 -8.94
N PRO A 274 4.42 5.30 -9.04
CA PRO A 274 5.43 5.33 -7.97
C PRO A 274 4.86 5.78 -6.61
N ILE A 275 3.90 6.72 -6.61
CA ILE A 275 3.20 7.17 -5.40
C ILE A 275 2.42 6.01 -4.76
N LEU A 276 1.65 5.25 -5.57
CA LEU A 276 0.92 4.06 -5.11
C LEU A 276 1.87 2.97 -4.56
N ILE A 277 3.00 2.71 -5.24
CA ILE A 277 4.00 1.75 -4.75
C ILE A 277 4.59 2.21 -3.40
N MET A 278 4.98 3.49 -3.30
CA MET A 278 5.50 4.08 -2.06
C MET A 278 4.50 3.97 -0.91
N CYS A 279 3.24 4.36 -1.13
CA CYS A 279 2.14 4.14 -0.19
C CYS A 279 2.02 2.68 0.24
N SER A 280 2.07 1.73 -0.71
CA SER A 280 1.86 0.30 -0.44
C SER A 280 3.03 -0.34 0.31
N VAL A 281 4.24 0.19 0.17
CA VAL A 281 5.42 -0.17 0.97
C VAL A 281 5.29 0.36 2.39
N VAL A 282 4.85 1.62 2.58
CA VAL A 282 4.60 2.21 3.89
C VAL A 282 3.49 1.46 4.65
N ASP A 283 2.42 1.05 3.95
CA ASP A 283 1.35 0.20 4.48
C ASP A 283 1.77 -1.28 4.67
N ARG A 284 2.98 -1.73 4.31
CA ARG A 284 3.35 -3.14 4.53
C ARG A 284 3.78 -3.41 5.98
N ASN A 285 2.95 -4.12 6.76
CA ASN A 285 3.37 -4.65 8.07
C ASN A 285 3.90 -6.10 8.02
N PRO A 286 3.22 -7.10 7.40
CA PRO A 286 3.69 -8.48 7.33
C PRO A 286 4.39 -8.84 6.01
N ILE A 287 5.32 -9.81 6.07
CA ILE A 287 5.92 -10.47 4.89
C ILE A 287 5.34 -11.86 4.67
N ALA A 288 5.14 -12.62 5.75
CA ALA A 288 4.47 -13.91 5.74
C ALA A 288 3.03 -13.76 6.27
N ALA A 289 2.13 -13.22 5.43
CA ALA A 289 0.75 -12.90 5.84
C ALA A 289 0.01 -14.10 6.47
N GLU A 290 0.12 -15.30 5.89
CA GLU A 290 -0.54 -16.50 6.42
C GLU A 290 0.04 -16.98 7.75
N ALA A 291 1.35 -16.88 7.95
CA ALA A 291 1.96 -17.22 9.23
C ALA A 291 1.54 -16.23 10.33
N ILE A 292 1.47 -14.94 9.99
CA ILE A 292 1.07 -13.88 10.92
C ILE A 292 -0.42 -13.97 11.25
N ARG A 293 -1.29 -14.25 10.27
CA ARG A 293 -2.71 -14.56 10.50
C ARG A 293 -2.91 -15.65 11.56
N LYS A 294 -2.15 -16.76 11.46
CA LYS A 294 -2.20 -17.85 12.46
C LYS A 294 -1.76 -17.39 13.85
N LYS A 295 -0.72 -16.57 13.96
CA LYS A 295 -0.28 -16.02 15.26
C LYS A 295 -1.29 -15.05 15.86
N LEU A 296 -1.95 -14.22 15.04
CA LEU A 296 -3.00 -13.31 15.49
C LEU A 296 -4.25 -14.07 15.96
N ASN A 297 -4.70 -15.06 15.20
CA ASN A 297 -5.81 -15.93 15.61
C ASN A 297 -5.49 -16.66 16.92
N ALA A 298 -4.30 -17.26 17.04
CA ALA A 298 -3.86 -17.92 18.28
C ALA A 298 -3.86 -16.97 19.49
N LEU A 299 -3.45 -15.70 19.35
CA LEU A 299 -3.55 -14.72 20.43
C LEU A 299 -5.01 -14.48 20.86
N VAL A 300 -5.94 -14.33 19.91
CA VAL A 300 -7.37 -14.12 20.19
C VAL A 300 -8.00 -15.38 20.81
N ASP A 301 -7.66 -16.57 20.29
CA ASP A 301 -8.11 -17.85 20.82
C ASP A 301 -7.65 -18.06 22.28
N HIS A 302 -6.37 -17.78 22.60
CA HIS A 302 -5.88 -17.87 23.99
C HIS A 302 -6.60 -16.90 24.95
N VAL A 303 -6.92 -15.68 24.50
CA VAL A 303 -7.69 -14.72 25.30
C VAL A 303 -9.11 -15.20 25.52
N ARG A 304 -9.78 -15.73 24.48
CA ARG A 304 -11.14 -16.29 24.61
C ARG A 304 -11.15 -17.49 25.58
N ASN A 305 -10.20 -18.43 25.44
CA ASN A 305 -10.09 -19.60 26.31
C ASN A 305 -9.90 -19.17 27.79
N ALA A 306 -9.11 -18.13 28.05
CA ALA A 306 -8.92 -17.55 29.38
C ALA A 306 -10.17 -16.90 29.96
N LEU A 307 -11.05 -16.31 29.15
CA LEU A 307 -12.32 -15.72 29.62
C LEU A 307 -13.43 -16.78 29.84
N HIS A 308 -13.37 -17.92 29.16
CA HIS A 308 -14.27 -19.05 29.44
C HIS A 308 -13.93 -19.75 30.77
N ASN A 309 -12.64 -19.83 31.16
CA ASN A 309 -12.28 -20.34 32.48
C ASN A 309 -12.76 -19.37 33.58
N GLU A 310 -13.68 -19.85 34.42
CA GLU A 310 -14.28 -19.08 35.51
C GLU A 310 -13.26 -18.58 36.53
N GLU A 311 -12.21 -19.34 36.83
CA GLU A 311 -11.16 -18.93 37.78
C GLU A 311 -10.37 -17.72 37.25
N HIS A 312 -9.87 -17.82 36.01
CA HIS A 312 -9.11 -16.75 35.35
C HIS A 312 -10.00 -15.52 35.09
N ARG A 313 -11.27 -15.73 34.71
CA ARG A 313 -12.28 -14.66 34.58
C ARG A 313 -12.46 -13.94 35.91
N ASN A 314 -12.74 -14.66 36.99
CA ASN A 314 -12.98 -14.06 38.31
C ASN A 314 -11.76 -13.29 38.81
N HIS A 315 -10.54 -13.81 38.66
CA HIS A 315 -9.31 -13.11 39.03
C HIS A 315 -9.08 -11.82 38.21
N PHE A 316 -9.32 -11.88 36.89
CA PHE A 316 -9.29 -10.70 36.03
C PHE A 316 -10.32 -9.65 36.47
N MET A 317 -11.53 -10.07 36.87
CA MET A 317 -12.56 -9.16 37.38
C MET A 317 -12.18 -8.55 38.73
N GLU A 318 -11.65 -9.32 39.68
CA GLU A 318 -11.21 -8.82 41.00
C GLU A 318 -10.22 -7.64 40.89
N THR A 319 -9.34 -7.66 39.88
CA THR A 319 -8.38 -6.59 39.58
C THR A 319 -9.05 -5.22 39.34
N PHE A 320 -10.34 -5.18 39.03
CA PHE A 320 -11.10 -3.95 38.74
C PHE A 320 -12.23 -3.64 39.74
N ARG A 321 -12.36 -4.40 40.83
CA ARG A 321 -13.49 -4.32 41.76
C ARG A 321 -13.76 -2.92 42.34
N ASP A 322 -12.71 -2.12 42.56
CA ASP A 322 -12.82 -0.77 43.14
C ASP A 322 -13.24 0.32 42.13
N HIS A 323 -13.44 -0.03 40.85
CA HIS A 323 -13.70 0.95 39.80
C HIS A 323 -15.21 1.24 39.68
N PRO A 324 -15.64 2.52 39.52
CA PRO A 324 -17.06 2.87 39.40
C PRO A 324 -17.76 2.25 38.18
N GLU A 325 -17.00 1.82 37.17
CA GLU A 325 -17.53 1.16 35.97
C GLU A 325 -17.45 -0.37 36.00
N PHE A 326 -17.06 -0.98 37.14
CA PHE A 326 -16.86 -2.43 37.29
C PHE A 326 -18.05 -3.27 36.82
N GLU A 327 -19.27 -2.92 37.21
CA GLU A 327 -20.48 -3.68 36.82
C GLU A 327 -20.71 -3.68 35.29
N LYS A 328 -20.33 -2.60 34.60
CA LYS A 328 -20.41 -2.54 33.12
C LYS A 328 -19.37 -3.46 32.47
N LEU A 329 -18.19 -3.58 33.06
CA LEU A 329 -17.17 -4.52 32.59
C LEU A 329 -17.64 -5.95 32.80
N LYS A 330 -18.19 -6.24 33.99
CA LYS A 330 -18.64 -7.57 34.39
C LYS A 330 -19.67 -8.13 33.42
N ILE A 331 -20.76 -7.39 33.19
CA ILE A 331 -21.81 -7.79 32.24
C ILE A 331 -21.21 -8.13 30.87
N ARG A 332 -20.28 -7.31 30.34
CA ARG A 332 -19.67 -7.55 29.03
C ARG A 332 -18.73 -8.76 28.99
N VAL A 333 -17.95 -8.98 30.06
CA VAL A 333 -17.04 -10.13 30.15
C VAL A 333 -17.84 -11.43 30.28
N ASP A 334 -18.93 -11.40 31.06
CA ASP A 334 -19.89 -12.51 31.15
C ASP A 334 -20.62 -12.73 29.82
N ASP A 335 -21.05 -11.69 29.11
CA ASP A 335 -21.65 -11.79 27.76
C ASP A 335 -20.69 -12.51 26.77
N ILE A 336 -19.40 -12.15 26.77
CA ILE A 336 -18.37 -12.79 25.91
C ILE A 336 -18.14 -14.25 26.32
N ALA A 337 -18.11 -14.55 27.62
CA ALA A 337 -17.90 -15.92 28.11
C ALA A 337 -19.10 -16.84 27.83
N ASN A 338 -20.29 -16.27 27.64
CA ASN A 338 -21.53 -16.98 27.29
C ASN A 338 -21.84 -17.00 25.78
N ALA A 339 -21.08 -16.27 24.95
CA ALA A 339 -21.29 -16.23 23.50
C ALA A 339 -20.97 -17.59 22.84
N GLU A 340 -21.71 -17.95 21.78
CA GLU A 340 -21.54 -19.21 21.06
C GLU A 340 -20.12 -19.38 20.46
N GLU A 341 -19.68 -20.65 20.31
CA GLU A 341 -18.35 -21.07 19.80
C GLU A 341 -17.93 -20.51 18.42
N ASN A 342 -18.77 -19.74 17.73
CA ASN A 342 -18.59 -19.28 16.35
C ASN A 342 -17.37 -18.33 16.10
N ALA A 343 -16.61 -17.98 17.15
CA ALA A 343 -15.48 -17.04 17.09
C ALA A 343 -14.12 -17.61 16.62
N TYR A 344 -14.01 -18.92 16.32
CA TYR A 344 -12.77 -19.50 15.80
C TYR A 344 -12.37 -18.94 14.43
N GLU A 345 -11.05 -18.72 14.23
CA GLU A 345 -10.45 -18.05 13.07
C GLU A 345 -10.98 -16.62 12.85
N PHE A 346 -10.81 -15.76 13.84
CA PHE A 346 -11.24 -14.34 13.83
C PHE A 346 -10.82 -13.58 12.54
N PHE A 347 -9.58 -13.79 12.08
CA PHE A 347 -9.03 -13.23 10.84
C PHE A 347 -8.98 -14.27 9.70
N GLU A 348 -9.57 -13.93 8.54
CA GLU A 348 -9.75 -14.82 7.37
C GLU A 348 -8.65 -14.62 6.31
N ASP A 349 -8.60 -13.44 5.66
CA ASP A 349 -7.75 -13.19 4.48
C ASP A 349 -6.95 -11.89 4.64
N PHE A 350 -5.76 -11.80 4.02
CA PHE A 350 -4.97 -10.57 4.01
C PHE A 350 -5.61 -9.52 3.08
N ALA A 351 -5.86 -8.33 3.62
CA ALA A 351 -6.70 -7.29 3.02
C ALA A 351 -6.00 -5.92 2.87
N GLY A 352 -4.84 -5.74 3.51
CA GLY A 352 -4.00 -4.55 3.37
C GLY A 352 -3.57 -4.25 1.93
N GLN A 353 -2.98 -3.08 1.69
CA GLN A 353 -2.50 -2.64 0.37
C GLN A 353 -3.62 -2.61 -0.69
N ALA A 354 -4.84 -2.27 -0.26
CA ALA A 354 -6.05 -2.23 -1.10
C ALA A 354 -6.41 -3.53 -1.84
N ARG A 355 -5.90 -4.69 -1.39
CA ARG A 355 -6.11 -5.99 -2.06
C ARG A 355 -7.57 -6.45 -2.01
N VAL A 356 -8.29 -6.07 -0.95
CA VAL A 356 -9.71 -6.38 -0.73
C VAL A 356 -10.54 -5.09 -0.83
N ARG A 357 -11.76 -5.22 -1.35
CA ARG A 357 -12.72 -4.12 -1.54
C ARG A 357 -13.59 -3.95 -0.29
N TRP A 358 -13.89 -2.71 0.09
CA TRP A 358 -14.66 -2.36 1.31
C TRP A 358 -14.02 -2.85 2.62
N HIS A 359 -12.69 -2.99 2.64
CA HIS A 359 -11.92 -3.29 3.84
C HIS A 359 -11.57 -1.99 4.57
N TYR A 360 -12.10 -1.81 5.78
CA TYR A 360 -11.81 -0.66 6.65
C TYR A 360 -10.88 -1.00 7.82
N GLY A 361 -10.74 -2.30 8.11
CA GLY A 361 -9.91 -2.85 9.18
C GLY A 361 -10.44 -2.56 10.59
N ALA A 362 -9.95 -3.33 11.57
CA ALA A 362 -10.39 -3.23 12.97
C ALA A 362 -9.83 -2.00 13.71
N ALA A 363 -8.78 -1.35 13.20
CA ALA A 363 -8.11 -0.27 13.93
C ALA A 363 -8.83 1.07 13.82
N HIS A 364 -9.43 1.45 12.69
CA HIS A 364 -10.16 2.72 12.62
C HIS A 364 -11.29 2.82 13.68
N PRO A 365 -12.20 1.82 13.82
CA PRO A 365 -13.24 1.87 14.85
C PRO A 365 -12.68 1.97 16.26
N ILE A 366 -11.76 1.06 16.62
CA ILE A 366 -11.17 1.00 17.96
C ILE A 366 -10.44 2.31 18.29
N LEU A 367 -9.60 2.83 17.38
CA LEU A 367 -8.87 4.09 17.60
C LEU A 367 -9.82 5.29 17.72
N SER A 368 -10.90 5.35 16.93
CA SER A 368 -11.86 6.45 17.00
C SER A 368 -12.73 6.41 18.26
N ASP A 369 -13.03 5.23 18.81
CA ASP A 369 -13.75 5.12 20.08
C ASP A 369 -12.88 5.45 21.30
N ILE A 370 -11.65 4.94 21.36
CA ILE A 370 -10.74 5.26 22.48
C ILE A 370 -10.33 6.74 22.48
N GLU A 371 -10.33 7.38 21.30
CA GLU A 371 -10.19 8.82 21.15
C GLU A 371 -11.32 9.56 21.85
N ASP A 372 -12.58 9.28 21.47
CA ASP A 372 -13.73 10.03 21.97
C ASP A 372 -14.06 9.73 23.45
N CYS A 373 -13.85 8.47 23.90
CA CYS A 373 -14.21 8.04 25.25
C CYS A 373 -13.21 8.47 26.33
N TYR A 374 -11.91 8.59 26.00
CA TYR A 374 -10.87 8.84 27.02
C TYR A 374 -9.76 9.78 26.53
N ILE A 375 -9.07 9.43 25.44
CA ILE A 375 -7.79 10.06 25.08
C ILE A 375 -7.97 11.53 24.68
N ALA A 376 -9.02 11.90 23.94
CA ALA A 376 -9.26 13.29 23.54
C ALA A 376 -9.67 14.21 24.69
N HIS A 377 -10.20 13.67 25.80
CA HIS A 377 -10.52 14.46 26.98
C HIS A 377 -9.29 14.69 27.86
N LYS A 378 -8.47 13.66 28.09
CA LYS A 378 -7.26 13.74 28.94
C LYS A 378 -6.10 14.44 28.21
N GLY A 379 -6.01 14.32 26.88
CA GLY A 379 -5.01 14.97 26.03
C GLY A 379 -3.62 14.35 26.18
N ARG A 380 -2.57 15.17 26.34
CA ARG A 380 -1.20 14.65 26.60
C ARG A 380 -1.04 14.25 28.07
N ASN A 381 -0.28 13.17 28.27
CA ASN A 381 -0.08 12.47 29.54
C ASN A 381 -1.29 11.61 29.98
N TRP A 382 -2.10 11.13 29.02
CA TRP A 382 -3.32 10.38 29.30
C TRP A 382 -3.09 9.02 30.00
N LEU A 383 -1.87 8.47 29.94
CA LEU A 383 -1.52 7.19 30.57
C LEU A 383 -1.05 7.35 32.04
N ALA A 384 -1.11 8.57 32.61
CA ALA A 384 -0.66 8.85 33.98
C ALA A 384 -1.40 8.05 35.07
N ASP A 385 -2.72 7.81 34.90
CA ASP A 385 -3.43 6.76 35.65
C ASP A 385 -3.63 5.55 34.71
N GLU A 386 -2.78 4.53 34.88
CA GLU A 386 -2.83 3.32 34.06
C GLU A 386 -4.14 2.53 34.27
N ARG A 387 -4.66 2.48 35.50
CA ARG A 387 -5.83 1.65 35.85
C ARG A 387 -7.11 2.26 35.28
N ASP A 388 -7.28 3.58 35.41
CA ASP A 388 -8.35 4.34 34.76
C ASP A 388 -8.24 4.21 33.23
N ALA A 389 -7.04 4.45 32.66
CA ALA A 389 -6.84 4.36 31.22
C ALA A 389 -7.18 2.97 30.65
N ARG A 390 -6.63 1.89 31.21
CA ARG A 390 -6.90 0.52 30.69
C ARG A 390 -8.37 0.13 30.82
N MET A 391 -9.03 0.48 31.92
CA MET A 391 -10.45 0.21 32.09
C MET A 391 -11.27 0.88 30.99
N ASN A 392 -11.07 2.18 30.78
CA ASN A 392 -11.78 2.94 29.74
C ASN A 392 -11.45 2.45 28.32
N LEU A 393 -10.23 1.98 28.05
CA LEU A 393 -9.84 1.38 26.77
C LEU A 393 -10.49 0.02 26.49
N VAL A 394 -10.66 -0.82 27.53
CA VAL A 394 -11.32 -2.13 27.41
C VAL A 394 -12.84 -1.97 27.28
N LEU A 395 -13.43 -1.06 28.06
CA LEU A 395 -14.82 -0.67 27.95
C LEU A 395 -15.08 0.12 26.66
N GLY A 396 -14.80 1.42 26.68
CA GLY A 396 -15.20 2.38 25.67
C GLY A 396 -16.71 2.42 25.39
N THR A 397 -17.05 3.29 24.43
CA THR A 397 -18.42 3.66 24.06
C THR A 397 -19.19 2.53 23.39
N ILE A 398 -20.50 2.44 23.66
CA ILE A 398 -21.39 1.46 23.02
C ILE A 398 -21.89 2.06 21.70
N ASN A 399 -21.07 1.96 20.65
CA ASN A 399 -21.58 2.20 19.31
C ASN A 399 -22.44 1.00 18.90
N ALA A 400 -23.68 1.26 18.47
CA ALA A 400 -24.57 0.22 17.94
C ALA A 400 -24.07 -0.38 16.61
N GLU A 401 -23.00 0.19 16.06
CA GLU A 401 -22.48 -0.05 14.72
C GLU A 401 -21.34 -1.09 14.71
N GLY A 402 -20.62 -1.25 15.83
CA GLY A 402 -19.50 -2.18 16.00
C GLY A 402 -18.30 -1.86 15.10
N LEU A 403 -17.47 -2.87 14.81
CA LEU A 403 -16.22 -2.80 14.03
C LEU A 403 -16.30 -2.24 12.57
N MET A 404 -17.43 -1.70 12.11
CA MET A 404 -17.60 -1.18 10.74
C MET A 404 -18.58 0.01 10.71
N TRP A 405 -18.08 1.25 10.53
CA TRP A 405 -18.90 2.45 10.26
C TRP A 405 -18.25 3.37 9.22
N PHE A 406 -19.01 4.34 8.68
CA PHE A 406 -18.48 5.39 7.80
C PHE A 406 -18.01 6.58 8.63
N ASP A 407 -16.77 7.05 8.40
CA ASP A 407 -16.33 8.34 8.91
C ASP A 407 -16.20 9.32 7.73
N ILE A 408 -16.98 10.41 7.75
CA ILE A 408 -16.97 11.44 6.70
C ILE A 408 -15.63 12.17 6.63
N ARG A 409 -14.86 12.21 7.73
CA ARG A 409 -13.49 12.78 7.76
C ARG A 409 -12.52 12.01 6.86
N GLU A 410 -12.91 10.83 6.39
CA GLU A 410 -12.13 9.98 5.49
C GLU A 410 -12.41 10.23 4.00
N PHE A 411 -13.45 11.03 3.68
CA PHE A 411 -13.65 11.54 2.33
C PHE A 411 -12.45 12.36 1.84
N TRP A 412 -11.64 12.91 2.76
CA TRP A 412 -10.37 13.55 2.43
C TRP A 412 -9.34 12.60 1.80
N GLN A 413 -9.31 11.32 2.21
CA GLN A 413 -8.39 10.34 1.63
C GLN A 413 -8.83 9.92 0.22
N ILE A 414 -10.15 9.84 0.00
CA ILE A 414 -10.74 9.66 -1.33
C ILE A 414 -10.43 10.88 -2.21
N ALA A 415 -10.60 12.10 -1.70
CA ALA A 415 -10.31 13.34 -2.42
C ALA A 415 -8.81 13.45 -2.77
N SER A 416 -7.92 13.11 -1.84
CA SER A 416 -6.46 13.08 -2.07
C SER A 416 -6.09 12.06 -3.15
N ALA A 417 -6.66 10.85 -3.11
CA ALA A 417 -6.47 9.84 -4.15
C ALA A 417 -6.99 10.30 -5.53
N VAL A 418 -8.13 10.98 -5.57
CA VAL A 418 -8.66 11.60 -6.81
C VAL A 418 -7.69 12.67 -7.31
N LEU A 419 -7.21 13.58 -6.46
CA LEU A 419 -6.29 14.66 -6.85
C LEU A 419 -4.95 14.11 -7.38
N ILE A 420 -4.42 13.04 -6.78
CA ILE A 420 -3.17 12.39 -7.24
C ILE A 420 -3.32 11.85 -8.67
N VAL A 421 -4.38 11.09 -8.94
CA VAL A 421 -4.60 10.49 -10.27
C VAL A 421 -5.10 11.53 -11.29
N ALA A 422 -5.93 12.50 -10.86
CA ALA A 422 -6.42 13.58 -11.71
C ALA A 422 -5.33 14.57 -12.10
N GLY A 423 -4.40 14.91 -11.20
CA GLY A 423 -3.29 15.82 -11.49
C GLY A 423 -2.28 15.20 -12.46
N SER A 424 -1.96 13.91 -12.29
CA SER A 424 -1.07 13.16 -13.19
C SER A 424 -1.71 12.92 -14.56
N CYS A 425 -2.92 12.34 -14.62
CA CYS A 425 -3.65 12.13 -15.88
C CYS A 425 -4.01 13.46 -16.56
N GLY A 426 -4.32 14.50 -15.78
CA GLY A 426 -4.61 15.85 -16.26
C GLY A 426 -3.39 16.55 -16.84
N GLY A 427 -2.19 16.32 -16.31
CA GLY A 427 -0.95 16.85 -16.86
C GLY A 427 -0.61 16.20 -18.20
N ALA A 428 -0.76 14.88 -18.29
CA ALA A 428 -0.66 14.14 -19.55
C ALA A 428 -1.71 14.58 -20.58
N PHE A 429 -2.96 14.78 -20.15
CA PHE A 429 -4.03 15.30 -21.00
C PHE A 429 -3.72 16.71 -21.50
N ALA A 430 -3.29 17.63 -20.62
CA ALA A 430 -2.93 18.99 -21.01
C ALA A 430 -1.80 18.99 -22.05
N LEU A 431 -0.76 18.19 -21.85
CA LEU A 431 0.29 17.99 -22.85
C LEU A 431 -0.31 17.48 -24.17
N SER A 432 -0.96 16.31 -24.20
CA SER A 432 -1.43 15.69 -25.45
C SER A 432 -2.68 16.31 -26.09
N TYR A 433 -3.40 17.21 -25.43
CA TYR A 433 -4.55 17.95 -26.01
C TYR A 433 -4.10 19.26 -26.69
N PHE A 434 -3.02 19.86 -26.20
CA PHE A 434 -2.47 21.11 -26.72
C PHE A 434 -1.22 20.93 -27.60
N THR A 435 -0.57 19.75 -27.61
CA THR A 435 0.43 19.37 -28.64
C THR A 435 -0.23 19.04 -29.98
N PRO A 436 0.50 19.05 -31.11
CA PRO A 436 -0.05 19.49 -32.39
C PRO A 436 -1.06 18.50 -32.98
N THR A 437 -2.32 18.80 -32.70
CA THR A 437 -3.58 18.50 -33.42
C THR A 437 -4.71 18.88 -32.46
N VAL A 438 -4.78 20.18 -32.14
CA VAL A 438 -5.55 20.74 -31.00
C VAL A 438 -6.94 20.13 -30.91
N GLY A 439 -7.19 19.36 -29.84
CA GLY A 439 -8.45 18.67 -29.62
C GLY A 439 -8.33 17.27 -29.04
N LEU A 440 -9.44 16.53 -29.10
CA LEU A 440 -9.55 15.17 -28.60
C LEU A 440 -9.12 14.18 -29.69
N GLY A 441 -7.84 13.81 -29.68
CA GLY A 441 -7.28 12.71 -30.49
C GLY A 441 -7.24 11.40 -29.70
N CYS A 442 -6.71 10.33 -30.32
CA CYS A 442 -6.65 9.02 -29.64
C CYS A 442 -5.77 9.02 -28.37
N ARG A 443 -4.74 9.87 -28.29
CA ARG A 443 -3.85 9.98 -27.13
C ARG A 443 -4.55 10.64 -25.95
N SER A 444 -4.95 11.91 -26.10
CA SER A 444 -5.67 12.67 -25.09
C SER A 444 -6.99 12.00 -24.70
N GLY A 445 -7.76 11.52 -25.68
CA GLY A 445 -8.97 10.72 -25.45
C GLY A 445 -8.71 9.38 -24.75
N GLY A 446 -7.59 8.72 -25.03
CA GLY A 446 -7.16 7.51 -24.33
C GLY A 446 -6.94 7.75 -22.84
N TYR A 447 -6.22 8.82 -22.48
CA TYR A 447 -6.02 9.24 -21.10
C TYR A 447 -7.34 9.61 -20.41
N THR A 448 -8.23 10.34 -21.12
CA THR A 448 -9.56 10.68 -20.61
C THR A 448 -10.39 9.42 -20.33
N ILE A 449 -10.40 8.42 -21.23
CA ILE A 449 -11.11 7.15 -21.00
C ILE A 449 -10.56 6.45 -19.75
N PHE A 450 -9.23 6.32 -19.62
CA PHE A 450 -8.61 5.68 -18.45
C PHE A 450 -9.04 6.36 -17.14
N PHE A 451 -8.96 7.70 -17.10
CA PHE A 451 -9.34 8.47 -15.92
C PHE A 451 -10.85 8.39 -15.63
N CYS A 452 -11.71 8.53 -16.64
CA CYS A 452 -13.16 8.44 -16.48
C CYS A 452 -13.61 7.06 -16.00
N VAL A 453 -12.98 5.97 -16.47
CA VAL A 453 -13.25 4.62 -15.96
C VAL A 453 -12.75 4.46 -14.52
N ALA A 454 -11.55 4.94 -14.18
CA ALA A 454 -11.03 4.92 -12.81
C ALA A 454 -11.92 5.71 -11.83
N LEU A 455 -12.40 6.89 -12.24
CA LEU A 455 -13.30 7.75 -11.47
C LEU A 455 -14.71 7.12 -11.35
N GLY A 456 -15.24 6.56 -12.44
CA GLY A 456 -16.50 5.82 -12.44
C GLY A 456 -16.46 4.60 -11.51
N LEU A 457 -15.34 3.87 -11.49
CA LEU A 457 -15.13 2.73 -10.58
C LEU A 457 -15.26 3.12 -9.11
N ILE A 458 -14.62 4.22 -8.66
CA ILE A 458 -14.73 4.65 -7.25
C ILE A 458 -16.11 5.24 -6.92
N ILE A 459 -16.76 5.95 -7.85
CA ILE A 459 -18.13 6.45 -7.65
C ILE A 459 -19.11 5.28 -7.50
N VAL A 460 -19.03 4.27 -8.37
CA VAL A 460 -19.90 3.09 -8.29
C VAL A 460 -19.53 2.24 -7.07
N GLU A 461 -18.25 2.17 -6.67
CA GLU A 461 -17.82 1.50 -5.43
C GLU A 461 -18.46 2.08 -4.19
N MET A 462 -18.43 3.41 -4.04
CA MET A 462 -19.05 4.13 -2.92
C MET A 462 -20.58 4.07 -2.99
N THR A 463 -21.17 4.11 -4.19
CA THR A 463 -22.62 3.95 -4.38
C THR A 463 -23.11 2.56 -4.00
N VAL A 464 -22.43 1.50 -4.47
CA VAL A 464 -22.72 0.11 -4.11
C VAL A 464 -22.49 -0.10 -2.61
N TRP A 465 -21.46 0.51 -2.04
CA TRP A 465 -21.22 0.43 -0.60
C TRP A 465 -22.38 1.05 0.19
N LEU A 466 -22.73 2.31 -0.08
CA LEU A 466 -23.84 3.01 0.57
C LEU A 466 -25.15 2.20 0.46
N ALA A 467 -25.48 1.70 -0.74
CA ALA A 467 -26.71 0.95 -1.01
C ALA A 467 -26.72 -0.50 -0.48
N THR A 468 -25.56 -1.07 -0.14
CA THR A 468 -25.46 -2.43 0.45
C THR A 468 -25.02 -2.42 1.91
N SER A 469 -24.70 -1.26 2.47
CA SER A 469 -24.36 -1.13 3.88
C SER A 469 -25.57 -1.54 4.73
N PRO A 470 -25.39 -2.33 5.82
CA PRO A 470 -26.48 -2.72 6.70
C PRO A 470 -27.02 -1.54 7.52
N TYR A 471 -26.34 -0.39 7.46
CA TYR A 471 -26.76 0.86 8.08
C TYR A 471 -27.81 1.51 7.20
N GLN A 472 -29.07 1.41 7.63
CA GLN A 472 -30.13 2.28 7.14
C GLN A 472 -29.80 3.72 7.57
N MET A 473 -28.98 4.39 6.77
CA MET A 473 -28.80 5.84 6.79
C MET A 473 -30.19 6.44 6.54
N ASN A 474 -30.88 6.80 7.62
CA ASN A 474 -32.24 7.34 7.58
C ASN A 474 -32.17 8.84 7.26
N VAL A 475 -31.67 9.14 6.05
CA VAL A 475 -31.21 10.46 5.64
C VAL A 475 -32.41 11.37 5.31
N PRO A 476 -32.78 12.34 6.19
CA PRO A 476 -34.05 13.04 6.03
C PRO A 476 -34.08 13.97 4.80
N TRP A 477 -32.92 14.45 4.34
CA TRP A 477 -32.84 15.23 3.10
C TRP A 477 -32.90 14.39 1.83
N LEU A 478 -32.49 13.12 1.89
CA LEU A 478 -32.61 12.20 0.75
C LEU A 478 -34.07 11.78 0.62
N ASP A 479 -34.74 11.58 1.77
CA ASP A 479 -36.19 11.41 1.86
C ASP A 479 -36.96 12.69 1.46
N TRP A 480 -36.45 13.88 1.78
CA TRP A 480 -37.03 15.15 1.32
C TRP A 480 -36.75 15.44 -0.16
N ILE A 481 -35.60 15.05 -0.71
CA ILE A 481 -35.31 15.17 -2.15
C ILE A 481 -36.15 14.17 -2.92
N THR A 482 -36.30 12.92 -2.48
CA THR A 482 -37.24 11.99 -3.13
C THR A 482 -38.67 12.51 -3.02
N ARG A 483 -39.11 13.08 -1.87
CA ARG A 483 -40.41 13.76 -1.75
C ARG A 483 -40.55 15.00 -2.66
N ARG A 484 -39.49 15.81 -2.81
CA ARG A 484 -39.50 17.05 -3.62
C ARG A 484 -39.39 16.76 -5.12
N LEU A 485 -38.66 15.71 -5.50
CA LEU A 485 -38.70 15.12 -6.83
C LEU A 485 -40.09 14.54 -7.11
N ARG A 486 -40.68 13.75 -6.20
CA ARG A 486 -42.09 13.29 -6.28
C ARG A 486 -43.12 14.41 -6.43
N THR A 487 -42.79 15.63 -6.01
CA THR A 487 -43.68 16.79 -6.18
C THR A 487 -43.71 17.27 -7.63
N TYR A 488 -42.64 17.05 -8.42
CA TYR A 488 -42.66 17.26 -9.86
C TYR A 488 -43.40 16.11 -10.54
N THR A 489 -44.49 16.45 -11.25
CA THR A 489 -45.30 15.48 -12.02
C THR A 489 -44.46 14.66 -13.00
N VAL A 490 -43.47 15.26 -13.67
CA VAL A 490 -42.51 14.55 -14.54
C VAL A 490 -41.75 13.48 -13.77
N PHE A 491 -41.25 13.79 -12.57
CA PHE A 491 -40.50 12.83 -11.76
C PHE A 491 -41.42 11.80 -11.09
N LYS A 492 -42.66 12.16 -10.74
CA LYS A 492 -43.66 11.19 -10.29
C LYS A 492 -44.04 10.22 -11.41
N THR A 493 -44.27 10.71 -12.63
CA THR A 493 -44.51 9.83 -13.79
C THR A 493 -43.26 9.00 -14.11
N LEU A 494 -42.05 9.54 -13.93
CA LEU A 494 -40.79 8.80 -14.06
C LEU A 494 -40.59 7.78 -12.93
N GLU A 495 -40.95 8.09 -11.69
CA GLU A 495 -40.80 7.23 -10.51
C GLU A 495 -41.87 6.16 -10.48
N ASP A 496 -43.13 6.47 -10.78
CA ASP A 496 -44.16 5.45 -10.97
C ASP A 496 -43.79 4.57 -12.19
N ASN A 497 -43.33 5.13 -13.32
CA ASN A 497 -42.78 4.28 -14.39
C ASN A 497 -41.55 3.51 -13.94
N THR A 498 -40.58 4.08 -13.22
CA THR A 498 -39.30 3.39 -12.93
C THR A 498 -39.41 2.47 -11.74
N GLN A 499 -40.30 2.67 -10.79
CA GLN A 499 -40.54 1.82 -9.62
C GLN A 499 -41.56 0.74 -9.95
N GLN A 500 -42.55 1.00 -10.81
CA GLN A 500 -43.34 -0.07 -11.45
C GLN A 500 -42.49 -0.82 -12.48
N ARG A 501 -41.67 -0.15 -13.31
CA ARG A 501 -40.68 -0.83 -14.17
C ARG A 501 -39.59 -1.51 -13.38
N TRP A 502 -39.19 -1.11 -12.17
CA TRP A 502 -38.10 -1.73 -11.38
C TRP A 502 -38.62 -2.81 -10.44
N SER A 503 -39.84 -2.73 -9.94
CA SER A 503 -40.52 -3.88 -9.33
C SER A 503 -40.87 -4.92 -10.40
N ASN A 504 -41.35 -4.49 -11.57
CA ASN A 504 -41.43 -5.35 -12.74
C ASN A 504 -40.04 -5.74 -13.25
N LEU A 505 -38.98 -4.93 -13.15
CA LEU A 505 -37.62 -5.32 -13.55
C LEU A 505 -37.07 -6.30 -12.53
N LYS A 506 -37.46 -6.27 -11.26
CA LYS A 506 -36.97 -7.16 -10.20
C LYS A 506 -37.72 -8.49 -10.19
N ARG A 507 -39.02 -8.49 -10.52
CA ARG A 507 -39.82 -9.70 -10.83
C ARG A 507 -39.48 -10.28 -12.20
N THR A 508 -39.25 -9.41 -13.19
CA THR A 508 -38.83 -9.84 -14.53
C THR A 508 -37.38 -10.26 -14.51
N THR A 509 -36.44 -9.59 -13.84
CA THR A 509 -35.03 -10.06 -13.68
C THR A 509 -34.89 -11.18 -12.68
N SER A 510 -35.81 -11.45 -11.74
CA SER A 510 -35.78 -12.76 -11.07
C SER A 510 -36.20 -13.85 -12.07
N SER A 511 -37.31 -13.69 -12.81
CA SER A 511 -37.75 -14.66 -13.82
C SER A 511 -36.81 -14.78 -15.05
N PHE A 512 -36.14 -13.70 -15.40
CA PHE A 512 -35.21 -13.54 -16.52
C PHE A 512 -33.79 -13.87 -16.07
N SER A 513 -33.43 -13.73 -14.79
CA SER A 513 -32.25 -14.40 -14.23
C SER A 513 -32.49 -15.90 -14.33
N PHE A 514 -33.59 -16.46 -13.83
CA PHE A 514 -33.84 -17.91 -13.99
C PHE A 514 -33.86 -18.37 -15.46
N LYS A 515 -34.45 -17.59 -16.39
CA LYS A 515 -34.41 -17.91 -17.84
C LYS A 515 -33.01 -17.75 -18.45
N VAL A 516 -32.29 -16.66 -18.20
CA VAL A 516 -30.92 -16.40 -18.68
C VAL A 516 -29.93 -17.38 -18.06
N GLU A 517 -30.07 -17.74 -16.80
CA GLU A 517 -29.32 -18.78 -16.11
C GLU A 517 -29.51 -20.12 -16.82
N SER A 518 -30.76 -20.49 -17.15
CA SER A 518 -31.04 -21.68 -17.96
C SER A 518 -30.48 -21.61 -19.40
N GLN A 519 -30.48 -20.43 -20.03
CA GLN A 519 -29.97 -20.23 -21.39
C GLN A 519 -28.45 -20.13 -21.44
N PHE A 520 -27.81 -19.56 -20.41
CA PHE A 520 -26.38 -19.51 -20.22
C PHE A 520 -25.84 -20.91 -19.93
N ILE A 521 -26.55 -21.71 -19.11
CA ILE A 521 -26.27 -23.15 -18.98
C ILE A 521 -26.32 -23.84 -20.35
N ARG A 522 -27.35 -23.57 -21.17
CA ARG A 522 -27.45 -24.16 -22.52
C ARG A 522 -26.33 -23.69 -23.45
N LEU A 523 -25.98 -22.40 -23.47
CA LEU A 523 -24.93 -21.81 -24.29
C LEU A 523 -23.54 -22.34 -23.92
N VAL A 524 -23.19 -22.35 -22.64
CA VAL A 524 -21.90 -22.88 -22.16
C VAL A 524 -21.81 -24.39 -22.42
N VAL A 525 -22.88 -25.15 -22.17
CA VAL A 525 -22.93 -26.58 -22.52
C VAL A 525 -22.78 -26.80 -24.03
N TRP A 526 -23.39 -25.95 -24.88
CA TRP A 526 -23.27 -26.02 -26.33
C TRP A 526 -21.82 -25.73 -26.79
N PHE A 527 -21.21 -24.65 -26.30
CA PHE A 527 -19.80 -24.33 -26.57
C PHE A 527 -18.84 -25.45 -26.14
N VAL A 528 -19.03 -26.05 -24.96
CA VAL A 528 -18.17 -27.15 -24.49
C VAL A 528 -18.38 -28.44 -25.32
N LEU A 529 -19.51 -28.60 -26.02
CA LEU A 529 -19.79 -29.72 -26.92
C LEU A 529 -19.26 -29.52 -28.35
N LEU A 530 -18.86 -28.29 -28.73
CA LEU A 530 -18.11 -28.04 -29.98
C LEU A 530 -16.73 -28.71 -29.94
N VAL A 531 -16.11 -28.85 -28.77
CA VAL A 531 -14.84 -29.58 -28.61
C VAL A 531 -15.07 -31.08 -28.85
N PRO A 532 -14.44 -31.70 -29.88
CA PRO A 532 -14.60 -33.12 -30.16
C PRO A 532 -14.13 -33.96 -28.97
N THR A 533 -15.03 -34.78 -28.42
CA THR A 533 -14.70 -35.67 -27.28
C THR A 533 -15.45 -36.99 -27.37
N ARG A 534 -14.74 -38.08 -27.09
CA ARG A 534 -15.19 -39.47 -27.22
C ARG A 534 -16.42 -39.83 -26.37
N ASN A 535 -16.78 -39.00 -25.38
CA ASN A 535 -17.88 -39.26 -24.44
C ASN A 535 -18.77 -38.02 -24.18
N ARG A 536 -19.36 -37.46 -25.25
CA ARG A 536 -20.22 -36.25 -25.22
C ARG A 536 -21.33 -36.29 -24.15
N ARG A 537 -22.01 -37.43 -23.93
CA ARG A 537 -23.11 -37.54 -22.94
C ARG A 537 -22.63 -37.38 -21.49
N ALA A 538 -21.56 -38.08 -21.11
CA ALA A 538 -20.97 -37.98 -19.76
C ALA A 538 -20.38 -36.59 -19.50
N LYS A 539 -19.67 -36.01 -20.49
CA LYS A 539 -19.14 -34.64 -20.38
C LYS A 539 -20.25 -33.60 -20.23
N ARG A 540 -21.37 -33.74 -20.97
CA ARG A 540 -22.55 -32.87 -20.83
C ARG A 540 -23.16 -32.92 -19.42
N ALA A 541 -23.32 -34.11 -18.84
CA ALA A 541 -23.87 -34.27 -17.49
C ALA A 541 -22.94 -33.69 -16.40
N SER A 542 -21.63 -33.93 -16.52
CA SER A 542 -20.63 -33.36 -15.61
C SER A 542 -20.58 -31.83 -15.69
N VAL A 543 -20.54 -31.26 -16.90
CA VAL A 543 -20.55 -29.79 -17.10
C VAL A 543 -21.84 -29.18 -16.56
N LYS A 544 -23.01 -29.77 -16.83
CA LYS A 544 -24.29 -29.27 -16.32
C LYS A 544 -24.34 -29.28 -14.79
N THR A 545 -23.99 -30.39 -14.14
CA THR A 545 -24.02 -30.48 -12.66
C THR A 545 -22.96 -29.59 -11.99
N ASN A 546 -21.78 -29.43 -12.59
CA ASN A 546 -20.77 -28.48 -12.12
C ASN A 546 -21.22 -27.03 -12.28
N LEU A 547 -21.91 -26.69 -13.38
CA LEU A 547 -22.43 -25.35 -13.61
C LEU A 547 -23.63 -25.02 -12.70
N GLU A 548 -24.54 -25.97 -12.47
CA GLU A 548 -25.61 -25.84 -11.46
C GLU A 548 -25.04 -25.66 -10.05
N LYS A 549 -23.99 -26.42 -9.68
CA LYS A 549 -23.27 -26.22 -8.41
C LYS A 549 -22.59 -24.85 -8.34
N ALA A 550 -21.96 -24.39 -9.42
CA ALA A 550 -21.34 -23.07 -9.48
C ALA A 550 -22.38 -21.93 -9.33
N ILE A 551 -23.53 -22.06 -10.01
CA ILE A 551 -24.65 -21.12 -9.96
C ILE A 551 -25.29 -21.08 -8.57
N ARG A 552 -25.53 -22.23 -7.92
CA ARG A 552 -25.98 -22.25 -6.51
C ARG A 552 -24.98 -21.57 -5.56
N ARG A 553 -23.67 -21.81 -5.74
CA ARG A 553 -22.62 -21.10 -4.99
C ARG A 553 -22.65 -19.59 -5.26
N ILE A 554 -22.86 -19.16 -6.50
CA ILE A 554 -23.01 -17.74 -6.86
C ILE A 554 -24.26 -17.14 -6.21
N GLY A 555 -25.39 -17.86 -6.20
CA GLY A 555 -26.63 -17.46 -5.53
C GLY A 555 -26.42 -17.17 -4.05
N ALA A 556 -25.65 -18.02 -3.36
CA ALA A 556 -25.30 -17.88 -1.95
C ALA A 556 -24.28 -16.77 -1.62
N LEU A 557 -23.64 -16.12 -2.61
CA LEU A 557 -22.74 -15.00 -2.34
C LEU A 557 -23.49 -13.75 -1.86
N SER A 558 -22.87 -13.00 -0.95
CA SER A 558 -23.36 -11.66 -0.57
C SER A 558 -23.43 -10.73 -1.79
N THR A 559 -24.33 -9.75 -1.75
CA THR A 559 -24.52 -8.77 -2.84
C THR A 559 -23.21 -8.06 -3.20
N GLN A 560 -22.40 -7.71 -2.20
CA GLN A 560 -21.06 -7.13 -2.37
C GLN A 560 -20.11 -8.07 -3.14
N LYS A 561 -19.97 -9.35 -2.72
CA LYS A 561 -19.13 -10.34 -3.42
C LYS A 561 -19.61 -10.62 -4.86
N LYS A 562 -20.91 -10.43 -5.15
CA LYS A 562 -21.46 -10.48 -6.52
C LYS A 562 -21.00 -9.28 -7.37
N TRP A 563 -21.17 -8.05 -6.89
CA TRP A 563 -20.70 -6.83 -7.58
C TRP A 563 -19.18 -6.87 -7.82
N GLU A 564 -18.41 -7.27 -6.82
CA GLU A 564 -16.96 -7.43 -6.92
C GLU A 564 -16.57 -8.37 -8.07
N ARG A 565 -17.17 -9.56 -8.14
CA ARG A 565 -16.81 -10.59 -9.12
C ARG A 565 -17.31 -10.30 -10.54
N PHE A 566 -18.51 -9.74 -10.70
CA PHE A 566 -19.16 -9.63 -12.01
C PHE A 566 -19.09 -8.24 -12.65
N PHE A 567 -18.86 -7.18 -11.86
CA PHE A 567 -18.78 -5.80 -12.37
C PHE A 567 -17.39 -5.21 -12.17
N PHE A 568 -16.90 -5.16 -10.93
CA PHE A 568 -15.66 -4.45 -10.63
C PHE A 568 -14.42 -5.13 -11.23
N ARG A 569 -14.20 -6.43 -10.97
CA ARG A 569 -13.01 -7.14 -11.49
C ARG A 569 -12.90 -7.11 -13.03
N PRO A 570 -13.96 -7.33 -13.82
CA PRO A 570 -13.87 -7.22 -15.28
C PRO A 570 -13.52 -5.80 -15.76
N ILE A 571 -14.07 -4.75 -15.13
CA ILE A 571 -13.80 -3.36 -15.54
C ILE A 571 -12.41 -2.90 -15.06
N GLU A 572 -11.95 -3.35 -13.89
CA GLU A 572 -10.56 -3.19 -13.43
C GLU A 572 -9.59 -3.80 -14.45
N VAL A 573 -9.80 -5.05 -14.86
CA VAL A 573 -8.96 -5.72 -15.88
C VAL A 573 -9.02 -4.98 -17.22
N PHE A 574 -10.21 -4.57 -17.68
CA PHE A 574 -10.36 -3.77 -18.89
C PHE A 574 -9.56 -2.46 -18.83
N ASN A 575 -9.67 -1.71 -17.73
CA ASN A 575 -8.98 -0.42 -17.60
C ASN A 575 -7.46 -0.59 -17.45
N ALA A 576 -7.00 -1.67 -16.79
CA ALA A 576 -5.59 -2.02 -16.73
C ALA A 576 -5.04 -2.40 -18.12
N THR A 577 -5.77 -3.20 -18.90
CA THR A 577 -5.43 -3.51 -20.30
C THR A 577 -5.47 -2.26 -21.18
N TRP A 578 -6.39 -1.33 -20.92
CA TRP A 578 -6.46 -0.05 -21.62
C TRP A 578 -5.24 0.82 -21.34
N LEU A 579 -4.75 0.89 -20.09
CA LEU A 579 -3.50 1.58 -19.77
C LEU A 579 -2.29 0.92 -20.46
N VAL A 580 -2.19 -0.41 -20.43
CA VAL A 580 -1.12 -1.13 -21.15
C VAL A 580 -1.18 -0.86 -22.65
N TYR A 581 -2.38 -0.83 -23.25
CA TYR A 581 -2.57 -0.42 -24.64
C TYR A 581 -2.10 1.01 -24.89
N ILE A 582 -2.42 1.97 -24.01
CA ILE A 582 -1.93 3.36 -24.12
C ILE A 582 -0.41 3.41 -24.12
N VAL A 583 0.25 2.72 -23.19
CA VAL A 583 1.72 2.69 -23.09
C VAL A 583 2.32 2.12 -24.39
N LEU A 584 1.85 0.95 -24.84
CA LEU A 584 2.34 0.32 -26.07
C LEU A 584 2.08 1.17 -27.32
N ALA A 585 0.89 1.77 -27.42
CA ALA A 585 0.50 2.60 -28.55
C ALA A 585 1.27 3.93 -28.61
N GLN A 586 1.67 4.47 -27.45
CA GLN A 586 2.57 5.62 -27.34
C GLN A 586 3.99 5.21 -27.76
N THR A 587 4.56 4.16 -27.15
CA THR A 587 5.94 3.70 -27.41
C THR A 587 6.17 3.28 -28.87
N PHE A 588 5.27 2.48 -29.46
CA PHE A 588 5.44 1.99 -30.83
C PHE A 588 4.83 2.88 -31.91
N GLY A 589 4.14 3.97 -31.53
CA GLY A 589 3.51 4.87 -32.49
C GLY A 589 2.21 4.36 -33.11
N TRP A 590 1.49 3.41 -32.47
CA TRP A 590 0.21 2.92 -32.99
C TRP A 590 -0.86 4.02 -33.12
N TYR A 591 -0.68 5.16 -32.45
CA TYR A 591 -1.50 6.36 -32.62
C TYR A 591 -1.15 7.23 -33.85
N LYS A 592 -0.06 6.96 -34.58
CA LYS A 592 0.27 7.61 -35.86
C LYS A 592 -0.52 6.93 -37.00
N THR A 593 -1.84 7.13 -36.99
CA THR A 593 -2.77 6.78 -38.08
C THR A 593 -3.61 8.00 -38.44
N CYS A 594 -4.12 8.07 -39.68
CA CYS A 594 -4.98 9.18 -40.11
C CYS A 594 -6.17 9.42 -39.17
N ASP A 595 -6.77 8.35 -38.64
CA ASP A 595 -7.92 8.43 -37.72
C ASP A 595 -7.56 9.01 -36.34
N CYS A 596 -6.36 8.71 -35.85
CA CYS A 596 -5.93 9.11 -34.52
C CYS A 596 -5.26 10.48 -34.47
N VAL A 597 -4.59 10.88 -35.55
CA VAL A 597 -3.92 12.19 -35.65
C VAL A 597 -4.90 13.30 -36.08
N THR A 598 -5.96 13.00 -36.84
CA THR A 598 -6.95 14.01 -37.28
C THR A 598 -7.97 14.41 -36.21
N SER A 599 -7.69 14.23 -34.91
CA SER A 599 -8.48 14.64 -33.73
C SER A 599 -10.01 14.54 -33.86
N ASN A 600 -10.48 13.44 -34.47
CA ASN A 600 -11.88 13.31 -34.89
C ASN A 600 -12.87 13.10 -33.73
N TRP A 601 -12.41 12.77 -32.52
CA TRP A 601 -13.30 12.44 -31.40
C TRP A 601 -14.04 13.67 -30.84
N ALA A 602 -13.58 14.89 -31.16
CA ALA A 602 -14.25 16.14 -30.82
C ALA A 602 -15.45 16.50 -31.73
N GLY A 603 -15.81 15.63 -32.68
CA GLY A 603 -17.05 15.72 -33.48
C GLY A 603 -17.12 16.82 -34.55
N LYS A 604 -16.26 17.85 -34.50
CA LYS A 604 -16.21 18.95 -35.49
C LYS A 604 -15.45 18.63 -36.78
N GLY A 605 -14.92 17.40 -36.92
CA GLY A 605 -14.04 17.01 -38.03
C GLY A 605 -12.68 17.71 -37.93
N GLY A 606 -11.69 17.00 -37.39
CA GLY A 606 -10.34 17.55 -37.28
C GLY A 606 -9.52 17.41 -38.56
N TYR A 607 -8.33 18.01 -38.53
CA TYR A 607 -7.38 18.10 -39.62
C TYR A 607 -6.06 17.46 -39.21
N LEU A 608 -5.25 17.12 -40.21
CA LEU A 608 -3.83 16.85 -40.06
C LEU A 608 -3.06 17.99 -40.75
N ASP A 609 -2.04 18.54 -40.08
CA ASP A 609 -1.06 19.44 -40.71
C ASP A 609 0.28 18.71 -40.78
N PHE A 610 0.70 18.31 -41.97
CA PHE A 610 1.94 17.55 -42.17
C PHE A 610 3.19 18.30 -41.67
N SER A 611 3.18 19.64 -41.71
CA SER A 611 4.33 20.45 -41.27
C SER A 611 4.41 20.65 -39.76
N VAL A 612 3.29 20.45 -39.05
CA VAL A 612 3.18 20.70 -37.61
C VAL A 612 3.00 19.40 -36.82
N GLN A 613 2.71 18.27 -37.49
CA GLN A 613 2.48 16.96 -36.88
C GLN A 613 3.60 16.55 -35.91
N ASP A 614 4.86 16.76 -36.29
CA ASP A 614 6.02 16.38 -35.47
C ASP A 614 6.74 17.60 -34.83
N THR A 615 6.37 18.84 -35.18
CA THR A 615 6.86 20.08 -34.51
C THR A 615 5.76 21.16 -34.35
N SER A 616 5.42 21.52 -33.11
CA SER A 616 4.44 22.56 -32.79
C SER A 616 5.06 23.95 -32.70
N ASN A 617 4.77 24.81 -33.67
CA ASN A 617 5.27 26.19 -33.75
C ASN A 617 4.37 27.23 -33.04
N SER A 618 3.47 26.81 -32.16
CA SER A 618 2.54 27.71 -31.45
C SER A 618 3.19 28.32 -30.20
N VAL A 619 3.09 29.64 -30.05
CA VAL A 619 3.64 30.40 -28.90
C VAL A 619 3.04 29.94 -27.56
N TRP A 620 1.84 29.35 -27.58
CA TRP A 620 1.15 28.87 -26.37
C TRP A 620 1.65 27.51 -25.87
N VAL A 621 2.41 26.77 -26.68
CA VAL A 621 2.93 25.43 -26.36
C VAL A 621 3.75 25.46 -25.06
N LEU A 622 4.64 26.45 -24.92
CA LEU A 622 5.43 26.68 -23.72
C LEU A 622 4.56 26.76 -22.46
N TRP A 623 3.47 27.53 -22.50
CA TRP A 623 2.57 27.71 -21.36
C TRP A 623 1.80 26.43 -21.02
N TYR A 624 1.28 25.72 -22.02
CA TYR A 624 0.57 24.46 -21.79
C TYR A 624 1.48 23.35 -21.26
N TRP A 625 2.72 23.27 -21.76
CA TRP A 625 3.71 22.31 -21.29
C TRP A 625 4.16 22.63 -19.87
N THR A 626 4.40 23.91 -19.59
CA THR A 626 4.72 24.38 -18.23
C THR A 626 3.59 24.04 -17.27
N ALA A 627 2.33 24.31 -17.64
CA ALA A 627 1.18 24.01 -16.80
C ALA A 627 0.99 22.50 -16.54
N GLY A 628 1.06 21.65 -17.58
CA GLY A 628 0.91 20.19 -17.43
C GLY A 628 2.05 19.55 -16.63
N THR A 629 3.29 20.00 -16.88
CA THR A 629 4.49 19.55 -16.16
C THR A 629 4.46 20.00 -14.71
N LEU A 630 4.17 21.27 -14.45
CA LEU A 630 4.11 21.83 -13.09
C LEU A 630 3.00 21.19 -12.27
N MET A 631 1.81 20.98 -12.86
CA MET A 631 0.71 20.30 -12.16
C MET A 631 1.10 18.88 -11.76
N THR A 632 1.70 18.11 -12.67
CA THR A 632 2.19 16.74 -12.38
C THR A 632 3.30 16.77 -11.34
N GLY A 633 4.31 17.61 -11.52
CA GLY A 633 5.50 17.69 -10.67
C GLY A 633 5.17 18.13 -9.24
N LEU A 634 4.28 19.12 -9.07
CA LEU A 634 3.80 19.52 -7.74
C LEU A 634 3.01 18.40 -7.06
N VAL A 635 2.11 17.73 -7.78
CA VAL A 635 1.35 16.59 -7.22
C VAL A 635 2.30 15.45 -6.81
N LEU A 636 3.29 15.13 -7.64
CA LEU A 636 4.31 14.12 -7.35
C LEU A 636 5.13 14.49 -6.11
N LEU A 637 5.67 15.70 -6.07
CA LEU A 637 6.47 16.23 -4.96
C LEU A 637 5.70 16.25 -3.64
N PHE A 638 4.52 16.86 -3.61
CA PHE A 638 3.72 16.97 -2.38
C PHE A 638 3.24 15.60 -1.89
N SER A 639 2.89 14.67 -2.78
CA SER A 639 2.46 13.33 -2.40
C SER A 639 3.60 12.51 -1.81
N MET A 640 4.76 12.48 -2.48
CA MET A 640 5.94 11.76 -1.97
C MET A 640 6.44 12.37 -0.66
N PHE A 641 6.44 13.70 -0.54
CA PHE A 641 6.77 14.38 0.71
C PHE A 641 5.79 13.99 1.83
N TYR A 642 4.48 14.05 1.58
CA TYR A 642 3.45 13.65 2.55
C TYR A 642 3.63 12.21 3.04
N ILE A 643 3.81 11.25 2.11
CA ILE A 643 4.00 9.83 2.44
C ILE A 643 5.28 9.61 3.25
N THR A 644 6.38 10.29 2.89
CA THR A 644 7.64 10.24 3.63
C THR A 644 7.48 10.77 5.04
N VAL A 645 6.79 11.91 5.21
CA VAL A 645 6.51 12.50 6.53
C VAL A 645 5.68 11.56 7.39
N GLU A 646 4.56 11.02 6.89
CA GLU A 646 3.73 10.08 7.66
C GLU A 646 4.51 8.81 8.03
N TRP A 647 5.33 8.28 7.12
CA TRP A 647 6.22 7.15 7.40
C TRP A 647 7.22 7.44 8.52
N CYS A 648 7.91 8.59 8.47
CA CYS A 648 8.82 9.01 9.54
C CYS A 648 8.08 9.14 10.88
N GLN A 649 6.89 9.76 10.90
CA GLN A 649 6.12 10.02 12.13
C GLN A 649 5.55 8.76 12.81
N GLN A 650 5.45 7.63 12.10
CA GLN A 650 5.00 6.35 12.66
C GLN A 650 6.12 5.32 12.83
N SER A 651 7.31 5.59 12.31
CA SER A 651 8.46 4.66 12.26
C SER A 651 8.75 4.01 13.62
N PHE A 652 8.76 4.80 14.71
CA PHE A 652 9.05 4.36 16.07
C PHE A 652 8.11 3.27 16.62
N LEU A 653 6.88 3.13 16.11
CA LEU A 653 6.01 2.01 16.47
C LEU A 653 6.51 0.68 15.91
N SER A 654 7.16 0.73 14.75
CA SER A 654 7.62 -0.42 13.97
C SER A 654 9.08 -0.81 14.25
N THR A 655 9.88 0.09 14.82
CA THR A 655 11.27 -0.18 15.21
C THR A 655 11.34 -1.23 16.31
N GLU A 656 12.10 -2.30 16.05
CA GLU A 656 12.29 -3.43 16.96
C GLU A 656 13.10 -3.03 18.20
N ASP A 657 14.26 -2.42 17.95
CA ASP A 657 15.14 -1.82 18.95
C ASP A 657 14.37 -0.71 19.71
N TYR A 658 14.51 -0.71 21.03
CA TYR A 658 13.76 0.19 21.87
C TYR A 658 14.40 1.59 21.92
N ASP A 659 15.72 1.66 21.97
CA ASP A 659 16.41 2.94 22.16
C ASP A 659 16.37 3.75 20.87
N ALA A 660 16.65 3.12 19.74
CA ALA A 660 16.44 3.70 18.41
C ALA A 660 14.97 4.10 18.16
N ALA A 661 13.99 3.41 18.76
CA ALA A 661 12.59 3.85 18.71
C ALA A 661 12.34 5.11 19.56
N MET A 662 12.98 5.24 20.72
CA MET A 662 12.84 6.43 21.58
C MET A 662 13.51 7.65 20.94
N ASP A 663 14.65 7.47 20.28
CA ASP A 663 15.27 8.55 19.50
C ASP A 663 14.41 8.94 18.28
N GLY A 664 13.84 7.98 17.56
CA GLY A 664 12.85 8.24 16.51
C GLY A 664 11.60 8.98 17.00
N LEU A 665 11.17 8.71 18.25
CA LEU A 665 10.08 9.44 18.90
C LEU A 665 10.47 10.87 19.27
N ARG A 666 11.69 11.11 19.80
CA ARG A 666 12.23 12.46 20.06
C ARG A 666 12.28 13.28 18.77
N MET A 667 12.88 12.75 17.72
CA MET A 667 12.90 13.40 16.40
C MET A 667 11.49 13.69 15.85
N THR A 668 10.53 12.77 16.07
CA THR A 668 9.12 12.97 15.68
C THR A 668 8.47 14.11 16.47
N ARG A 669 8.75 14.23 17.77
CA ARG A 669 8.25 15.30 18.65
C ARG A 669 8.82 16.66 18.22
N ASP A 670 10.13 16.75 17.97
CA ASP A 670 10.77 17.99 17.55
C ASP A 670 10.31 18.44 16.16
N TYR A 671 10.14 17.51 15.21
CA TYR A 671 9.53 17.81 13.91
C TYR A 671 8.06 18.26 14.03
N ARG A 672 7.27 17.68 14.96
CA ARG A 672 5.89 18.13 15.25
C ARG A 672 5.85 19.52 15.87
N LEU A 673 6.84 19.87 16.70
CA LEU A 673 7.03 21.20 17.26
C LEU A 673 7.40 22.22 16.16
N LEU A 674 8.39 21.90 15.32
CA LEU A 674 8.82 22.74 14.20
C LEU A 674 7.69 22.98 13.18
N THR A 675 6.92 21.94 12.85
CA THR A 675 5.79 22.05 11.91
C THR A 675 4.47 22.48 12.56
N TYR A 676 4.47 22.83 13.85
CA TYR A 676 3.25 23.17 14.60
C TYR A 676 2.46 24.32 13.96
N TRP A 677 3.14 25.38 13.52
CA TRP A 677 2.47 26.56 12.95
C TRP A 677 1.79 26.24 11.60
N PHE A 678 2.46 25.54 10.69
CA PHE A 678 1.86 25.06 9.44
C PHE A 678 0.66 24.13 9.70
N ARG A 679 0.77 23.24 10.68
CA ARG A 679 -0.33 22.36 11.11
C ARG A 679 -1.48 23.16 11.73
N ALA A 680 -1.21 24.23 12.48
CA ALA A 680 -2.21 25.11 13.06
C ALA A 680 -2.98 25.89 11.97
N ILE A 681 -2.28 26.42 10.95
CA ILE A 681 -2.90 27.05 9.78
C ILE A 681 -3.75 26.04 9.00
N PHE A 682 -3.20 24.87 8.67
CA PHE A 682 -3.95 23.85 7.95
C PHE A 682 -5.18 23.39 8.75
N ARG A 683 -5.09 23.28 10.08
CA ARG A 683 -6.23 23.02 10.97
C ARG A 683 -7.24 24.18 11.00
N PHE A 684 -6.81 25.43 10.93
CA PHE A 684 -7.70 26.59 10.87
C PHE A 684 -8.48 26.61 9.55
N VAL A 685 -7.79 26.42 8.42
CA VAL A 685 -8.41 26.26 7.09
C VAL A 685 -9.35 25.04 7.08
N SER A 686 -8.89 23.92 7.62
CA SER A 686 -9.66 22.67 7.76
C SER A 686 -10.92 22.88 8.61
N ARG A 687 -10.85 23.56 9.77
CA ARG A 687 -12.08 23.90 10.52
C ARG A 687 -13.00 24.79 9.71
N PHE A 688 -12.48 25.81 9.02
CA PHE A 688 -13.32 26.71 8.22
C PHE A 688 -14.01 26.02 7.03
N THR A 689 -13.39 24.98 6.45
CA THR A 689 -13.98 24.21 5.34
C THR A 689 -14.80 22.99 5.79
N PHE A 690 -14.37 22.28 6.83
CA PHE A 690 -14.99 21.03 7.30
C PHE A 690 -15.95 21.21 8.48
N ASP A 691 -15.80 22.17 9.39
CA ASP A 691 -16.79 22.35 10.48
C ASP A 691 -18.19 22.72 9.92
N PRO A 692 -18.33 23.55 8.85
CA PRO A 692 -19.62 23.74 8.18
C PRO A 692 -20.14 22.45 7.54
N LEU A 693 -19.25 21.62 7.00
CA LEU A 693 -19.60 20.39 6.29
C LEU A 693 -19.97 19.24 7.26
N GLU A 694 -19.32 19.19 8.42
CA GLU A 694 -19.66 18.32 9.56
C GLU A 694 -20.96 18.79 10.22
N SER A 695 -21.13 20.10 10.45
CA SER A 695 -22.38 20.68 10.95
C SER A 695 -23.55 20.40 9.99
N LEU A 696 -23.31 20.51 8.69
CA LEU A 696 -24.26 20.10 7.65
C LEU A 696 -24.50 18.59 7.74
N GLY A 697 -23.46 17.76 7.81
CA GLY A 697 -23.56 16.30 7.97
C GLY A 697 -24.42 15.87 9.17
N VAL A 698 -24.24 16.49 10.33
CA VAL A 698 -25.04 16.29 11.54
C VAL A 698 -26.50 16.76 11.32
N LYS A 699 -26.71 17.97 10.78
CA LYS A 699 -28.05 18.48 10.42
C LYS A 699 -28.78 17.62 9.39
N LEU A 700 -28.03 16.96 8.51
CA LEU A 700 -28.52 16.05 7.47
C LEU A 700 -28.69 14.60 7.97
N GLY A 701 -28.38 14.30 9.24
CA GLY A 701 -28.46 12.95 9.81
C GLY A 701 -27.43 11.96 9.26
N LEU A 702 -26.39 12.44 8.59
CA LEU A 702 -25.29 11.63 8.05
C LEU A 702 -24.20 11.34 9.10
N ILE A 703 -24.15 12.13 10.18
CA ILE A 703 -23.24 11.97 11.32
C ILE A 703 -24.08 12.01 12.59
N ARG A 704 -23.92 11.00 13.46
CA ARG A 704 -24.71 10.86 14.70
C ARG A 704 -24.26 11.77 15.84
N SER A 705 -22.95 11.98 15.95
CA SER A 705 -22.33 12.83 16.98
C SER A 705 -21.06 13.48 16.43
N ARG A 706 -20.73 14.67 16.92
CA ARG A 706 -19.47 15.34 16.60
C ARG A 706 -18.34 14.62 17.33
N GLN A 707 -17.51 13.87 16.62
CA GLN A 707 -16.43 13.10 17.23
C GLN A 707 -15.27 14.02 17.63
N LYS A 708 -14.83 13.93 18.89
CA LYS A 708 -13.64 14.68 19.35
C LYS A 708 -12.41 14.16 18.63
N THR A 709 -11.57 15.07 18.13
CA THR A 709 -10.30 14.71 17.49
C THR A 709 -9.14 15.01 18.43
N LEU A 710 -8.22 14.07 18.56
CA LEU A 710 -7.02 14.23 19.36
C LEU A 710 -6.07 15.22 18.68
N VAL A 711 -5.82 16.35 19.34
CA VAL A 711 -4.94 17.40 18.83
C VAL A 711 -3.57 17.26 19.48
N TRP A 712 -2.51 17.16 18.66
CA TRP A 712 -1.15 17.18 19.19
C TRP A 712 -0.85 18.49 19.94
N THR A 713 -0.42 18.35 21.21
CA THR A 713 0.03 19.44 22.08
C THR A 713 1.44 19.17 22.62
N LYS A 714 2.17 20.25 22.99
CA LYS A 714 3.42 20.14 23.78
C LYS A 714 3.13 20.03 25.28
N GLY A 715 2.27 20.90 25.81
CA GLY A 715 1.86 20.86 27.21
C GLY A 715 1.07 19.60 27.55
N HIS A 716 1.27 19.08 28.76
CA HIS A 716 0.40 18.08 29.38
C HIS A 716 -0.90 18.77 29.82
N THR A 717 -2.02 18.07 29.70
CA THR A 717 -3.36 18.54 30.10
C THR A 717 -3.94 17.73 31.26
N TYR A 718 -3.30 16.60 31.58
CA TYR A 718 -3.69 15.71 32.66
C TYR A 718 -2.48 15.37 33.52
N ASP A 719 -2.48 15.92 34.73
CA ASP A 719 -1.66 15.46 35.84
C ASP A 719 -2.63 15.03 36.95
N PRO A 720 -2.91 13.72 37.12
CA PRO A 720 -3.66 13.25 38.28
C PRO A 720 -2.84 13.50 39.54
N GLU A 721 -3.51 13.85 40.65
CA GLU A 721 -2.86 13.89 41.95
C GLU A 721 -2.22 12.52 42.26
N PRO A 722 -1.01 12.49 42.85
CA PRO A 722 -0.38 11.23 43.23
C PRO A 722 -1.30 10.47 44.17
N ARG A 723 -1.91 9.40 43.67
CA ARG A 723 -2.83 8.56 44.44
C ARG A 723 -2.03 7.99 45.60
N GLU A 724 -2.34 8.41 46.83
CA GLU A 724 -1.69 7.89 48.03
C GLU A 724 -1.79 6.36 47.98
N GLN A 725 -0.63 5.70 47.81
CA GLN A 725 -0.61 4.25 47.89
C GLN A 725 -1.00 3.92 49.33
N PRO A 726 -2.04 3.08 49.56
CA PRO A 726 -2.40 2.69 50.92
C PRO A 726 -1.14 2.16 51.58
N PRO A 727 -0.80 2.63 52.80
CA PRO A 727 0.50 2.40 53.40
C PRO A 727 0.79 0.90 53.36
N ARG A 728 1.85 0.52 52.64
CA ARG A 728 2.29 -0.88 52.56
C ARG A 728 2.31 -1.40 53.99
N PRO A 729 1.56 -2.47 54.33
CA PRO A 729 1.43 -2.91 55.70
C PRO A 729 2.82 -3.11 56.27
N THR A 730 3.17 -2.29 57.26
CA THR A 730 4.45 -2.35 57.96
C THR A 730 4.56 -3.76 58.51
N ARG A 731 5.52 -4.51 57.97
CA ARG A 731 5.77 -5.89 58.39
C ARG A 731 6.22 -5.82 59.84
N HIS A 732 5.31 -6.15 60.76
CA HIS A 732 5.55 -6.03 62.19
C HIS A 732 6.75 -6.89 62.64
N GLU A 733 7.35 -6.43 63.73
CA GLU A 733 8.72 -6.70 64.13
C GLU A 733 8.93 -8.06 64.83
N ALA A 734 10.21 -8.43 64.89
CA ALA A 734 10.89 -9.15 65.97
C ALA A 734 10.44 -10.57 66.38
N SER A 735 11.37 -11.51 66.18
CA SER A 735 11.68 -12.54 67.20
C SER A 735 13.15 -12.37 67.60
N PRO A 736 13.52 -12.53 68.88
CA PRO A 736 14.84 -12.15 69.37
C PRO A 736 15.90 -13.28 69.30
N SER A 737 17.16 -12.84 69.31
CA SER A 737 18.38 -13.56 69.74
C SER A 737 18.72 -14.92 69.11
N ILE A 738 19.86 -14.97 68.42
CA ILE A 738 21.10 -15.60 68.93
C ILE A 738 22.29 -14.95 68.21
N GLU A 739 23.29 -14.50 68.97
CA GLU A 739 24.56 -14.01 68.42
C GLU A 739 25.44 -15.18 67.99
N LEU A 740 26.12 -15.08 66.83
CA LEU A 740 27.56 -15.40 66.73
C LEU A 740 28.18 -15.05 65.37
N THR A 741 29.45 -14.61 65.45
CA THR A 741 30.45 -14.44 64.38
C THR A 741 30.22 -13.39 63.30
N MET A 742 31.09 -12.36 63.35
CA MET A 742 31.33 -11.40 62.27
C MET A 742 32.00 -12.06 61.06
N TYR A 743 31.60 -11.68 59.85
CA TYR A 743 32.42 -11.75 58.63
C TYR A 743 32.20 -10.45 57.83
N PRO A 744 33.24 -9.86 57.22
CA PRO A 744 33.16 -8.51 56.66
C PRO A 744 32.38 -8.43 55.34
N ASP A 745 31.91 -7.21 55.04
CA ASP A 745 31.11 -6.83 53.88
C ASP A 745 31.60 -7.36 52.53
N THR A 746 30.70 -7.98 51.76
CA THR A 746 30.61 -7.86 50.29
C THR A 746 29.33 -8.53 49.76
N PHE A 747 28.15 -8.07 50.21
CA PHE A 747 26.88 -8.46 49.57
C PHE A 747 26.13 -7.24 49.01
N ARG A 748 26.08 -7.17 47.68
CA ARG A 748 25.19 -6.28 46.94
C ARG A 748 23.72 -6.61 47.26
N PRO A 749 22.81 -5.63 47.24
CA PRO A 749 21.38 -5.91 47.39
C PRO A 749 20.92 -6.88 46.29
N ARG A 750 20.12 -7.86 46.69
CA ARG A 750 19.60 -8.93 45.84
C ARG A 750 18.57 -8.38 44.86
N GLU A 751 19.01 -8.16 43.63
CA GLU A 751 18.12 -7.88 42.51
C GLU A 751 17.28 -9.12 42.16
N ASP A 752 15.95 -9.02 42.26
CA ASP A 752 15.02 -9.95 41.59
C ASP A 752 14.92 -9.65 40.06
N SER A 753 15.96 -9.08 39.48
CA SER A 753 16.06 -8.67 38.06
C SER A 753 16.42 -9.82 37.11
N ALA A 754 16.78 -11.01 37.63
CA ALA A 754 17.25 -12.15 36.85
C ALA A 754 16.13 -12.93 36.12
N MET A 755 15.10 -12.24 35.60
CA MET A 755 14.27 -12.80 34.55
C MET A 755 15.07 -12.79 33.24
N GLN A 756 15.84 -13.86 33.08
CA GLN A 756 16.74 -14.17 31.96
C GLN A 756 16.24 -13.61 30.63
N GLU A 757 17.10 -12.86 29.92
CA GLU A 757 16.85 -12.53 28.53
C GLU A 757 16.75 -13.84 27.74
N THR A 758 15.51 -14.27 27.48
CA THR A 758 15.25 -15.51 26.72
C THR A 758 16.02 -15.46 25.40
N PRO A 759 17.00 -16.36 25.18
CA PRO A 759 17.77 -16.36 23.94
C PRO A 759 16.85 -16.62 22.75
N ALA A 760 17.27 -16.23 21.56
CA ALA A 760 16.47 -16.22 20.32
C ALA A 760 15.92 -17.60 19.86
N MET A 761 16.19 -18.68 20.61
CA MET A 761 15.67 -20.03 20.40
C MET A 761 14.69 -20.52 21.47
N ALA A 762 14.27 -19.67 22.43
CA ALA A 762 13.20 -20.03 23.35
C ALA A 762 11.93 -20.38 22.57
N HIS A 763 11.47 -21.63 22.70
CA HIS A 763 10.39 -22.23 21.91
C HIS A 763 9.23 -21.26 21.69
N SER A 764 9.06 -20.80 20.44
CA SER A 764 7.90 -20.00 20.05
C SER A 764 6.67 -20.89 20.27
N LEU A 765 5.74 -20.42 21.12
CA LEU A 765 4.46 -21.10 21.38
C LEU A 765 3.56 -21.09 20.14
N PHE A 766 3.94 -20.32 19.12
CA PHE A 766 3.31 -20.32 17.81
C PHE A 766 3.99 -21.34 16.89
N PRO A 767 3.23 -22.00 15.98
CA PRO A 767 3.83 -22.90 14.99
C PRO A 767 4.93 -22.19 14.18
N PRO A 768 6.05 -22.87 13.89
CA PRO A 768 7.18 -22.26 13.21
C PRO A 768 6.78 -21.74 11.82
N ALA A 769 7.10 -20.48 11.53
CA ALA A 769 6.67 -19.79 10.32
C ALA A 769 7.26 -20.37 9.02
N MET A 770 8.27 -21.23 9.13
CA MET A 770 8.82 -22.03 8.04
C MET A 770 9.00 -23.47 8.53
N THR A 771 8.59 -24.44 7.72
CA THR A 771 8.91 -25.86 7.98
C THR A 771 10.42 -26.05 7.98
N THR A 772 10.96 -26.64 9.04
CA THR A 772 12.37 -27.03 9.11
C THR A 772 12.72 -27.98 7.96
N ARG A 773 13.48 -27.43 7.00
CA ARG A 773 14.37 -28.13 6.06
C ARG A 773 13.97 -29.57 5.73
N ARG A 774 13.10 -29.74 4.73
CA ARG A 774 12.96 -31.03 4.03
C ARG A 774 14.36 -31.40 3.51
N PRO A 775 14.90 -32.59 3.77
CA PRO A 775 16.16 -33.00 3.15
C PRO A 775 16.00 -32.97 1.63
N PRO A 776 17.05 -32.57 0.87
CA PRO A 776 16.98 -32.62 -0.58
C PRO A 776 16.85 -34.08 -1.01
N ASN A 777 15.71 -34.45 -1.59
CA ASN A 777 15.63 -35.68 -2.35
C ASN A 777 16.48 -35.49 -3.61
N GLU A 778 17.60 -36.19 -3.66
CA GLU A 778 18.28 -36.49 -4.92
C GLU A 778 17.22 -37.01 -5.90
N SER A 779 17.10 -36.33 -7.03
CA SER A 779 16.13 -36.63 -8.07
C SER A 779 16.93 -36.71 -9.36
N ASP A 780 17.17 -37.93 -9.83
CA ASP A 780 17.88 -38.18 -11.08
C ASP A 780 17.25 -37.40 -12.24
N ALA A 781 18.09 -36.64 -12.93
CA ALA A 781 17.76 -35.98 -14.19
C ALA A 781 18.89 -36.23 -15.20
N SER A 782 19.25 -37.50 -15.39
CA SER A 782 20.06 -37.94 -16.52
C SER A 782 19.23 -37.83 -17.80
N PHE A 783 19.54 -36.82 -18.62
CA PHE A 783 19.04 -36.74 -19.98
C PHE A 783 19.46 -37.99 -20.75
N THR A 784 18.49 -38.71 -21.31
CA THR A 784 18.72 -39.75 -22.31
C THR A 784 17.95 -39.38 -23.57
N GLU A 785 18.68 -39.04 -24.63
CA GLU A 785 18.15 -39.01 -25.99
C GLU A 785 17.79 -40.44 -26.43
N PRO A 786 16.65 -40.65 -27.09
CA PRO A 786 16.42 -41.84 -27.89
C PRO A 786 16.71 -41.54 -29.37
N THR A 787 17.83 -42.08 -29.86
CA THR A 787 18.08 -42.20 -31.31
C THR A 787 17.08 -43.17 -31.96
N LEU A 788 16.75 -42.90 -33.22
CA LEU A 788 15.88 -43.72 -34.06
C LEU A 788 16.49 -45.10 -34.37
N PRO A 789 15.64 -46.09 -34.67
CA PRO A 789 15.78 -46.73 -35.98
C PRO A 789 14.45 -46.91 -36.75
N ILE A 790 14.58 -47.25 -38.04
CA ILE A 790 13.52 -47.40 -39.05
C ILE A 790 13.41 -48.89 -39.48
N TYR A 791 12.30 -49.28 -40.13
CA TYR A 791 11.91 -50.63 -40.65
C TYR A 791 11.28 -51.57 -39.58
N GLU A 792 10.24 -52.39 -39.84
CA GLU A 792 9.39 -52.71 -41.01
C GLU A 792 8.04 -53.30 -40.49
N GLN A 793 6.85 -52.76 -40.82
CA GLN A 793 5.83 -53.23 -41.79
C GLN A 793 5.04 -54.56 -41.49
N TYR A 794 3.76 -54.61 -41.91
CA TYR A 794 2.71 -55.68 -41.79
C TYR A 794 1.93 -55.77 -40.45
N ARG A 795 0.59 -55.52 -40.44
CA ARG A 795 -0.59 -56.42 -40.70
C ARG A 795 -0.74 -57.54 -39.64
N THR A 796 -1.91 -57.94 -39.12
CA THR A 796 -3.36 -57.61 -39.31
C THR A 796 -4.18 -58.21 -38.16
N SER A 797 -5.48 -57.82 -38.02
CA SER A 797 -6.59 -58.62 -37.41
C SER A 797 -6.49 -59.07 -35.93
N ASP A 798 -7.54 -59.59 -35.30
CA ASP A 798 -8.92 -59.07 -35.11
C ASP A 798 -9.54 -59.84 -33.90
N GLU A 799 -10.74 -59.45 -33.48
CA GLU A 799 -11.74 -60.23 -32.73
C GLU A 799 -11.40 -61.01 -31.42
N SER A 800 -12.13 -60.58 -30.37
CA SER A 800 -12.83 -61.45 -29.38
C SER A 800 -12.01 -62.01 -28.19
N ASN A 801 -12.58 -62.32 -27.01
CA ASN A 801 -13.97 -62.47 -26.56
C ASN A 801 -14.18 -61.99 -25.10
N ARG A 802 -15.44 -61.68 -24.73
CA ARG A 802 -15.95 -61.59 -23.33
C ARG A 802 -16.44 -63.01 -22.89
N PRO A 803 -16.94 -63.33 -21.64
CA PRO A 803 -17.51 -62.42 -20.62
C PRO A 803 -17.41 -62.76 -19.09
N LEU A 804 -17.77 -61.76 -18.26
CA LEU A 804 -18.61 -61.83 -17.03
C LEU A 804 -18.13 -62.42 -15.68
N VAL A 805 -18.91 -62.05 -14.64
CA VAL A 805 -18.98 -62.50 -13.23
C VAL A 805 -17.94 -61.88 -12.26
N ARG A 806 -18.21 -61.43 -11.01
CA ARG A 806 -19.30 -60.70 -10.30
C ARG A 806 -19.05 -60.81 -8.77
N ARG A 807 -18.47 -59.76 -8.14
CA ARG A 807 -18.55 -59.44 -6.66
C ARG A 807 -18.01 -60.52 -5.66
N PRO A 808 -17.99 -60.26 -4.32
CA PRO A 808 -17.67 -59.03 -3.58
C PRO A 808 -16.77 -59.22 -2.33
N SER A 809 -16.40 -58.08 -1.71
CA SER A 809 -16.32 -57.78 -0.26
C SER A 809 -15.36 -58.50 0.72
N ASP A 810 -15.24 -57.80 1.86
CA ASP A 810 -14.78 -58.20 3.20
C ASP A 810 -13.26 -58.24 3.45
N VAL A 811 -12.65 -57.39 4.30
CA VAL A 811 -12.95 -56.91 5.69
C VAL A 811 -12.39 -57.84 6.77
N HIS A 812 -11.13 -57.61 7.16
CA HIS A 812 -10.58 -57.63 8.54
C HIS A 812 -9.05 -57.45 8.45
N ARG A 813 -8.27 -57.08 9.48
CA ARG A 813 -8.42 -56.29 10.72
C ARG A 813 -7.06 -56.41 11.43
N SER A 814 -6.53 -55.28 11.92
CA SER A 814 -5.70 -55.15 13.14
C SER A 814 -4.29 -55.76 13.33
N HIS A 815 -3.49 -54.94 14.03
CA HIS A 815 -2.45 -55.21 15.05
C HIS A 815 -0.94 -55.24 14.71
N ALA A 816 -0.28 -54.20 15.27
CA ALA A 816 0.91 -54.24 16.14
C ALA A 816 2.29 -54.73 15.61
N ALA A 817 3.18 -53.75 15.39
CA ALA A 817 4.46 -53.49 16.11
C ALA A 817 5.02 -54.53 17.13
N PRO A 818 6.29 -54.38 17.58
CA PRO A 818 7.52 -53.89 16.93
C PRO A 818 8.75 -54.82 17.19
N ALA A 819 9.95 -54.52 16.66
CA ALA A 819 11.23 -54.82 17.31
C ALA A 819 12.47 -54.20 16.61
N ASP A 820 13.45 -53.79 17.41
CA ASP A 820 14.79 -53.34 17.01
C ASP A 820 15.69 -54.44 16.40
N ARG A 821 16.71 -54.05 15.60
CA ARG A 821 18.11 -54.47 15.85
C ARG A 821 19.21 -53.72 15.08
N ALA A 822 19.97 -52.97 15.88
CA ALA A 822 21.41 -52.69 15.87
C ALA A 822 22.39 -53.27 14.80
N ARG A 823 23.37 -52.41 14.44
CA ARG A 823 24.84 -52.63 14.26
C ARG A 823 25.40 -53.52 13.12
N ALA A 824 26.16 -52.89 12.21
CA ALA A 824 27.61 -53.08 11.95
C ALA A 824 28.07 -51.99 10.93
N ARG A 825 29.14 -51.19 11.10
CA ARG A 825 30.58 -51.43 11.29
C ARG A 825 31.30 -51.90 10.02
N GLY A 826 32.16 -51.05 9.43
CA GLY A 826 33.00 -51.36 8.26
C GLY A 826 33.93 -50.20 7.85
N ASP A 827 35.21 -50.28 8.23
CA ASP A 827 36.29 -49.38 7.78
C ASP A 827 36.70 -49.63 6.31
N GLY A 828 37.21 -48.61 5.59
CA GLY A 828 37.50 -48.72 4.15
C GLY A 828 38.50 -47.69 3.59
N ARG A 829 39.77 -47.82 3.98
CA ARG A 829 40.92 -46.94 3.69
C ARG A 829 41.33 -46.84 2.19
N ARG A 830 41.86 -45.66 1.80
CA ARG A 830 43.06 -45.39 0.93
C ARG A 830 42.96 -45.26 -0.63
N ARG A 831 43.36 -44.05 -1.08
CA ARG A 831 44.50 -43.69 -2.00
C ARG A 831 44.33 -43.59 -3.55
N SER A 832 44.82 -42.45 -4.09
CA SER A 832 45.47 -42.23 -5.44
C SER A 832 44.64 -42.46 -6.72
N SER A 833 44.86 -41.79 -7.87
CA SER A 833 45.74 -40.67 -8.31
C SER A 833 45.39 -40.22 -9.76
N GLU A 834 46.07 -39.19 -10.32
CA GLU A 834 46.25 -38.91 -11.78
C GLU A 834 45.02 -38.38 -12.60
N ILE A 835 45.10 -37.65 -13.74
CA ILE A 835 46.14 -36.80 -14.43
C ILE A 835 45.44 -35.95 -15.53
N THR A 836 45.88 -34.69 -15.81
CA THR A 836 45.55 -33.79 -16.98
C THR A 836 44.05 -33.50 -17.27
N GLU A 837 43.58 -32.49 -18.03
CA GLU A 837 44.10 -31.30 -18.74
C GLU A 837 43.04 -30.15 -18.57
N GLY A 838 42.93 -29.01 -19.28
CA GLY A 838 43.65 -28.38 -20.40
C GLY A 838 42.86 -27.18 -21.00
N ARG A 839 43.56 -26.17 -21.56
CA ARG A 839 43.05 -24.88 -22.14
C ARG A 839 42.36 -23.91 -21.15
N SER A 840 42.65 -22.60 -21.06
CA SER A 840 43.12 -21.55 -21.99
C SER A 840 42.02 -20.85 -22.83
N SER A 841 41.70 -19.61 -22.45
CA SER A 841 41.62 -18.45 -23.35
C SER A 841 41.48 -17.14 -22.55
N SER A 842 42.41 -16.21 -22.74
CA SER A 842 42.40 -14.85 -22.19
C SER A 842 42.20 -13.82 -23.30
N GLU A 843 41.48 -12.72 -23.06
CA GLU A 843 41.52 -11.56 -23.97
C GLU A 843 41.45 -10.22 -23.21
N TYR A 844 42.26 -9.26 -23.68
CA TYR A 844 42.45 -7.90 -23.17
C TYR A 844 42.26 -6.92 -24.35
N MET A 845 41.45 -5.87 -24.18
CA MET A 845 41.61 -4.54 -24.84
C MET A 845 40.94 -3.49 -23.93
N LEU A 846 41.59 -2.44 -23.41
CA LEU A 846 42.31 -1.30 -24.02
C LEU A 846 41.39 -0.14 -24.49
N PHE A 847 41.64 1.04 -23.90
CA PHE A 847 41.10 2.36 -24.26
C PHE A 847 41.76 2.92 -25.53
N PRO A 848 41.23 4.01 -26.10
CA PRO A 848 41.96 5.29 -26.02
C PRO A 848 41.06 6.52 -25.76
N ALA A 849 41.65 7.73 -25.70
CA ALA A 849 41.02 8.96 -25.19
C ALA A 849 41.22 10.21 -26.08
N SER A 850 40.21 11.09 -26.13
CA SER A 850 40.27 12.56 -26.35
C SER A 850 40.79 13.07 -27.73
N PRO A 851 40.75 14.39 -28.10
CA PRO A 851 40.34 15.61 -27.35
C PRO A 851 39.34 16.53 -28.16
N PRO A 852 39.36 17.90 -28.18
CA PRO A 852 38.17 18.70 -27.82
C PRO A 852 37.65 19.69 -28.91
N ALA A 853 36.56 20.41 -28.63
CA ALA A 853 36.10 21.56 -29.43
C ALA A 853 35.33 22.61 -28.60
N ASP A 854 35.51 23.89 -28.95
CA ASP A 854 35.07 25.07 -28.19
C ASP A 854 33.57 25.41 -28.27
N ARG A 855 33.07 26.16 -27.28
CA ARG A 855 31.92 27.08 -27.43
C ARG A 855 32.13 28.39 -26.64
N PRO A 856 31.63 29.53 -27.16
CA PRO A 856 31.93 30.85 -26.62
C PRO A 856 31.02 31.31 -25.48
N VAL A 857 31.49 32.34 -24.78
CA VAL A 857 30.79 33.08 -23.72
C VAL A 857 29.85 34.13 -24.30
N PHE A 858 28.65 34.28 -23.72
CA PHE A 858 27.94 35.56 -23.70
C PHE A 858 27.14 35.70 -22.39
N GLY A 859 27.46 36.71 -21.57
CA GLY A 859 26.59 37.22 -20.51
C GLY A 859 25.59 38.24 -21.08
N GLY A 860 24.64 38.81 -20.34
CA GLY A 860 24.33 38.76 -18.91
C GLY A 860 23.13 39.71 -18.66
N TRP A 861 22.96 40.22 -17.42
CA TRP A 861 21.86 41.06 -16.89
C TRP A 861 20.62 40.27 -16.39
N LEU A 862 20.08 40.46 -15.17
CA LEU A 862 20.44 41.23 -13.93
C LEU A 862 20.15 40.28 -12.73
N GLY A 863 20.88 40.23 -11.62
CA GLY A 863 21.12 41.29 -10.62
C GLY A 863 19.89 41.41 -9.70
N LEU A 864 19.87 41.11 -8.39
CA LEU A 864 20.86 41.12 -7.28
C LEU A 864 20.58 39.93 -6.30
N SER A 865 21.51 39.11 -5.78
CA SER A 865 22.65 39.33 -4.83
C SER A 865 22.25 39.22 -3.34
N THR A 866 22.98 38.64 -2.35
CA THR A 866 24.29 37.92 -2.27
C THR A 866 24.51 37.37 -0.83
N VAL A 867 25.66 36.71 -0.55
CA VAL A 867 26.31 36.49 0.78
C VAL A 867 25.82 35.25 1.57
N GLN A 868 26.65 34.32 2.05
CA GLN A 868 28.07 33.97 1.82
C GLN A 868 28.29 32.48 2.14
N ASN A 869 29.26 31.83 1.50
CA ASN A 869 29.73 30.49 1.87
C ASN A 869 31.27 30.48 1.86
N ARG A 870 31.93 29.84 2.83
CA ARG A 870 33.40 29.85 2.95
C ARG A 870 33.94 28.50 3.45
N GLN A 871 34.40 27.68 2.51
CA GLN A 871 35.18 26.48 2.82
C GLN A 871 36.64 26.83 3.18
N ARG A 872 37.23 26.05 4.09
CA ARG A 872 38.67 25.75 4.09
C ARG A 872 38.91 24.38 4.71
N TYR A 873 39.64 23.53 4.00
CA TYR A 873 40.27 22.31 4.53
C TYR A 873 41.74 22.61 4.82
N GLN A 874 42.28 22.10 5.93
CA GLN A 874 43.63 21.54 5.97
C GLN A 874 43.84 20.66 7.20
N ARG A 875 44.50 19.51 7.01
CA ARG A 875 45.02 18.64 8.08
C ARG A 875 46.41 19.10 8.50
N ALA A 876 46.76 18.95 9.79
CA ALA A 876 47.90 18.15 10.23
C ALA A 876 47.90 17.96 11.77
N ASN A 877 48.49 16.87 12.24
CA ASN A 877 48.67 16.48 13.65
C ASN A 877 49.63 17.47 14.38
N SER A 878 49.64 17.57 15.72
CA SER A 878 50.35 16.61 16.59
C SER A 878 50.10 16.79 18.10
N ASP A 879 50.26 15.69 18.86
CA ASP A 879 50.55 15.67 20.31
C ASP A 879 51.78 16.54 20.68
N PRO A 880 52.01 16.88 21.97
CA PRO A 880 52.92 16.04 22.77
C PRO A 880 52.60 15.92 24.28
N GLY A 881 53.10 14.83 24.87
CA GLY A 881 53.31 14.69 26.32
C GLY A 881 54.76 15.04 26.73
N ASN A 882 54.87 15.60 27.94
CA ASN A 882 56.08 16.00 28.71
C ASN A 882 56.98 14.82 29.16
N PRO A 883 58.11 15.05 29.89
CA PRO A 883 59.06 16.19 29.96
C PRO A 883 60.52 15.63 29.76
N PRO A 884 61.57 15.84 30.60
CA PRO A 884 62.08 17.00 31.36
C PRO A 884 63.59 17.35 31.11
N PHE A 885 64.04 18.54 31.53
CA PHE A 885 65.06 18.77 32.59
C PHE A 885 65.47 20.25 32.76
N GLU A 886 65.79 20.63 34.01
CA GLU A 886 66.70 21.70 34.50
C GLU A 886 66.55 23.23 34.20
N THR A 887 65.98 23.93 35.21
CA THR A 887 66.53 25.06 36.02
C THR A 887 67.02 26.41 35.44
N GLY A 888 66.50 27.49 36.06
CA GLY A 888 67.01 28.89 36.06
C GLY A 888 65.85 29.91 36.11
N ILE A 889 65.36 30.36 37.28
CA ILE A 889 65.76 31.60 38.00
C ILE A 889 65.58 32.84 37.09
N GLU A 890 64.75 33.87 37.34
CA GLU A 890 64.15 34.45 38.57
C GLU A 890 62.92 35.35 38.21
N GLY A 891 62.18 35.91 39.20
CA GLY A 891 61.52 37.22 39.03
C GLY A 891 59.98 37.33 38.86
N ASP A 892 59.27 37.33 39.98
CA ASP A 892 58.11 38.17 40.39
C ASP A 892 56.92 38.60 39.48
N GLN A 893 55.72 38.52 40.11
CA GLN A 893 54.57 39.48 40.17
C GLN A 893 54.19 40.34 38.93
N GLY A 894 52.91 40.56 38.58
CA GLY A 894 51.64 40.10 39.16
C GLY A 894 50.51 41.16 39.02
N GLY A 895 49.29 40.72 38.68
CA GLY A 895 48.02 41.39 39.05
C GLY A 895 47.41 42.50 38.15
N LEU A 896 46.07 42.36 37.94
CA LEU A 896 45.02 43.41 37.98
C LEU A 896 45.12 44.62 37.00
N GLY A 897 44.04 45.21 36.45
CA GLY A 897 42.58 45.13 36.66
C GLY A 897 41.94 46.52 36.43
N ILE A 898 40.60 46.66 36.48
CA ILE A 898 39.80 47.93 36.56
C ILE A 898 39.66 48.67 35.20
N ILE A 899 38.49 48.69 34.51
CA ILE A 899 37.18 49.42 34.68
C ILE A 899 37.24 50.92 34.24
N VAL A 900 36.26 51.37 33.43
CA VAL A 900 35.38 52.58 33.58
C VAL A 900 34.68 52.97 32.25
N ASP A 901 33.34 52.87 32.27
CA ASP A 901 32.22 53.66 31.72
C ASP A 901 32.12 54.33 30.32
N GLU A 902 30.88 54.20 29.85
CA GLU A 902 30.03 54.91 28.87
C GLU A 902 30.35 56.37 28.47
N HIS A 903 29.98 56.74 27.23
CA HIS A 903 29.23 57.98 26.97
C HIS A 903 28.32 57.94 25.73
N VAL A 904 27.42 58.93 25.63
CA VAL A 904 26.14 58.92 24.90
C VAL A 904 26.10 59.86 23.68
N GLY A 905 25.27 59.54 22.67
CA GLY A 905 24.75 60.48 21.65
C GLY A 905 25.36 60.36 20.25
N GLY A 906 24.70 60.75 19.16
CA GLY A 906 23.30 61.20 19.04
C GLY A 906 22.97 61.93 17.72
N GLN A 907 22.32 61.23 16.78
CA GLN A 907 21.40 61.77 15.76
C GLN A 907 21.99 62.74 14.66
N PRO A 908 21.23 63.28 13.66
CA PRO A 908 21.39 62.80 12.27
C PRO A 908 21.55 63.87 11.15
N GLY A 909 21.86 63.38 9.94
CA GLY A 909 21.61 64.08 8.65
C GLY A 909 22.64 65.15 8.26
N PRO A 910 22.65 65.60 6.99
CA PRO A 910 21.67 65.37 5.92
C PRO A 910 22.02 64.23 4.94
#